data_AF-A0A1L9RAS3-F1
#
_entry.id   AF-A0A1L9RAS3-F1
#
_cell.length_a   1.000
_cell.length_b   1.000
_cell.length_c   1.000
_cell.angle_alpha   90.00
_cell.angle_beta   90.00
_cell.angle_gamma   90.00
#
_symmetry.space_group_name_H-M   'P 1'
#
loop_
_entity.id
_entity.type
_entity.pdbx_description
1 polymer ?
#
loop_
_entity_poly.entity_id
_entity_poly.type
_entity_poly.pdbx_seq_one_letter_code
_entity_poly.pdbx_strand_id
1 'polypeptide(L)'
;MKTPDLYIPGPAWSIRIVSLKTNCALFSRPYSGLDIWHPEPDFWHHPSYYVRDDQYWYMIPGKGKFEGYYYIKNWVTHKVIYSRGDQRPYVGTDENNEDHGDHYFKLEPGTGVYNGCFRLRNYASDTCLISRDTEPEVYNCRASDAPADEQYFKFDLYALLDLPPPSSGSSTSIGPWAPSPNISKMINLNGLLKMLAGFALSQVPHVGGLLSGIIGLYWPDENESLTWAQIEAGVRSIVRDMLDEEKVKELRKEVEVLKDLIKRYDAGSFGTQQKAEKFNYILDHFTTIKRNFLDNETPWHTLQYFIPMATLHLTFLRHQLFLWDEIYPEDAGADKEVHQKDLEDAIKEYTAAAEKIFEKCIAWRMEQTIFKTPWIKTEWVVNDPPQFRFVHDYERDIVRIAKWNVGTHLSYPPNETYRDTAHEDPNDKWQLPWEHEDIDRRPKLGFTQDDMVERYYHDLRDSADAIYRQQIKDLLAPSLQWPQFINDNKGQYTPVPRDVICTTTETLGSGITTGMTHFNDREFAEKHGPISQIAIWGWDRVEGFEIWYGGVGSGHRGGYSGEKKMLQVGEGESVVCVSGRISEFQQDNSMVPGGADDRYCEYLHSIRFFVSQEKSISCGGDGGAGEPKMPDNFRLGQPYNGPTKDPATPRVMYVYGWASDEHIEGFGASLVKTESV
;
A
#
# COMPACT_ATOMS: atom_id res chain seq x y z
N MET A 1 -19.19 -22.14 -24.80
CA MET A 1 -18.81 -21.07 -23.86
C MET A 1 -17.61 -20.37 -24.45
N LYS A 2 -17.59 -19.03 -24.56
CA LYS A 2 -16.38 -18.31 -24.95
C LYS A 2 -15.31 -18.59 -23.89
N THR A 3 -14.11 -18.97 -24.33
CA THR A 3 -12.95 -19.03 -23.44
C THR A 3 -12.75 -17.64 -22.85
N PRO A 4 -12.55 -17.48 -21.52
CA PRO A 4 -12.23 -16.19 -20.95
C PRO A 4 -11.01 -15.62 -21.64
N ASP A 5 -11.06 -14.36 -22.05
CA ASP A 5 -9.92 -13.69 -22.67
C ASP A 5 -8.79 -13.59 -21.63
N LEU A 6 -7.58 -14.02 -22.00
CA LEU A 6 -6.39 -13.87 -21.17
C LEU A 6 -6.10 -12.38 -21.01
N TYR A 7 -6.14 -11.89 -19.77
CA TYR A 7 -5.71 -10.53 -19.46
C TYR A 7 -4.20 -10.42 -19.62
N ILE A 8 -3.75 -9.58 -20.56
CA ILE A 8 -2.33 -9.28 -20.76
C ILE A 8 -2.05 -7.89 -20.15
N PRO A 9 -1.18 -7.80 -19.12
CA PRO A 9 -0.81 -6.54 -18.50
C PRO A 9 -0.25 -5.53 -19.52
N GLY A 10 -0.53 -4.24 -19.29
CA GLY A 10 -0.03 -3.18 -20.16
C GLY A 10 1.50 -3.03 -20.10
N PRO A 11 2.14 -2.41 -21.10
CA PRO A 11 3.61 -2.30 -21.18
C PRO A 11 4.26 -1.50 -20.05
N ALA A 12 3.48 -0.69 -19.32
CA ALA A 12 3.95 0.05 -18.15
C ALA A 12 3.92 -0.77 -16.85
N TRP A 13 3.45 -2.02 -16.91
CA TRP A 13 3.26 -2.84 -15.72
C TRP A 13 4.46 -3.78 -15.57
N SER A 14 5.13 -3.66 -14.43
CA SER A 14 6.06 -4.67 -13.95
C SER A 14 5.27 -5.95 -13.62
N ILE A 15 5.75 -7.15 -13.88
CA ILE A 15 5.00 -8.39 -13.63
C ILE A 15 5.97 -9.50 -13.24
N ARG A 16 5.53 -10.44 -12.40
CA ARG A 16 6.24 -11.71 -12.20
C ARG A 16 5.58 -12.79 -13.04
N ILE A 17 6.38 -13.60 -13.71
CA ILE A 17 5.92 -14.73 -14.51
C ILE A 17 6.18 -16.00 -13.71
N VAL A 18 5.11 -16.62 -13.20
CA VAL A 18 5.19 -17.75 -12.25
C VAL A 18 4.74 -19.04 -12.93
N SER A 19 5.59 -20.06 -12.88
CA SER A 19 5.30 -21.39 -13.40
C SER A 19 4.17 -22.07 -12.61
N LEU A 20 3.22 -22.69 -13.32
CA LEU A 20 2.16 -23.47 -12.70
C LEU A 20 2.71 -24.73 -12.01
N LYS A 21 3.65 -25.43 -12.66
CA LYS A 21 4.21 -26.70 -12.16
C LYS A 21 5.05 -26.55 -10.90
N THR A 22 5.94 -25.56 -10.88
CA THR A 22 6.95 -25.41 -9.81
C THR A 22 6.60 -24.34 -8.80
N ASN A 23 5.65 -23.47 -9.13
CA ASN A 23 5.39 -22.23 -8.40
C ASN A 23 6.67 -21.37 -8.24
N CYS A 24 7.59 -21.45 -9.20
CA CYS A 24 8.78 -20.59 -9.26
C CYS A 24 8.53 -19.39 -10.19
N ALA A 25 9.00 -18.21 -9.79
CA ALA A 25 9.02 -17.00 -10.63
C ALA A 25 10.30 -17.00 -11.49
N LEU A 26 10.16 -16.67 -12.78
CA LEU A 26 11.31 -16.42 -13.66
C LEU A 26 12.06 -15.17 -13.19
N PHE A 27 13.39 -15.21 -13.20
CA PHE A 27 14.25 -14.07 -12.88
C PHE A 27 15.40 -13.89 -13.87
N SER A 28 15.95 -12.69 -13.94
CA SER A 28 17.22 -12.42 -14.61
C SER A 28 18.12 -11.57 -13.72
N ARG A 29 19.35 -12.04 -13.46
CA ARG A 29 20.33 -11.34 -12.61
C ARG A 29 21.41 -10.65 -13.44
N PRO A 30 21.93 -9.51 -12.97
CA PRO A 30 23.12 -8.93 -13.57
C PRO A 30 24.31 -9.84 -13.27
N TYR A 31 25.07 -10.19 -14.30
CA TYR A 31 26.35 -10.88 -14.13
C TYR A 31 27.29 -9.94 -13.36
N SER A 32 27.49 -10.18 -12.06
CA SER A 32 28.27 -9.26 -11.23
C SER A 32 29.78 -9.43 -11.40
N GLY A 33 30.25 -10.51 -12.02
CA GLY A 33 31.69 -10.82 -12.23
C GLY A 33 32.54 -10.93 -10.95
N LEU A 34 32.02 -10.50 -9.81
CA LEU A 34 32.65 -10.38 -8.50
C LEU A 34 32.12 -11.42 -7.51
N ASP A 35 30.94 -11.98 -7.76
CA ASP A 35 30.35 -12.98 -6.89
C ASP A 35 30.73 -14.39 -7.36
N ILE A 36 31.88 -14.86 -6.88
CA ILE A 36 32.48 -16.17 -7.18
C ILE A 36 31.53 -17.33 -6.80
N TRP A 37 30.49 -17.04 -5.99
CA TRP A 37 29.56 -18.02 -5.43
C TRP A 37 28.25 -18.20 -6.20
N HIS A 38 28.00 -17.41 -7.25
CA HIS A 38 26.84 -17.58 -8.13
C HIS A 38 27.27 -17.78 -9.60
N PRO A 39 28.02 -18.87 -9.91
CA PRO A 39 28.42 -19.20 -11.26
C PRO A 39 27.21 -19.74 -12.04
N GLU A 40 26.52 -18.87 -12.78
CA GLU A 40 25.43 -19.23 -13.70
C GLU A 40 24.21 -19.92 -13.05
N PRO A 41 23.00 -19.77 -13.61
CA PRO A 41 22.67 -19.01 -14.82
C PRO A 41 22.13 -17.60 -14.54
N ASP A 42 22.44 -16.67 -15.45
CA ASP A 42 21.92 -15.28 -15.49
C ASP A 42 20.39 -15.20 -15.63
N PHE A 43 19.75 -16.30 -16.04
CA PHE A 43 18.32 -16.48 -16.17
C PHE A 43 17.92 -17.84 -15.64
N TRP A 44 17.00 -17.85 -14.68
CA TRP A 44 16.51 -19.08 -14.05
C TRP A 44 15.12 -18.86 -13.48
N HIS A 45 14.69 -19.75 -12.58
CA HIS A 45 13.51 -19.54 -11.76
C HIS A 45 13.83 -19.68 -10.26
N HIS A 46 13.00 -19.11 -9.40
CA HIS A 46 13.15 -19.25 -7.95
C HIS A 46 11.76 -19.36 -7.31
N PRO A 47 11.58 -20.13 -6.22
CA PRO A 47 10.30 -20.20 -5.52
C PRO A 47 9.63 -18.84 -5.36
N SER A 48 8.36 -18.74 -5.78
CA SER A 48 7.67 -17.46 -5.94
C SER A 48 7.41 -16.71 -4.64
N TYR A 49 7.46 -17.37 -3.49
CA TYR A 49 7.35 -16.71 -2.18
C TYR A 49 8.60 -15.89 -1.80
N TYR A 50 9.74 -16.11 -2.47
CA TYR A 50 10.91 -15.23 -2.38
C TYR A 50 10.82 -14.16 -3.44
N VAL A 51 10.29 -12.99 -3.09
CA VAL A 51 10.19 -11.83 -3.97
C VAL A 51 11.53 -11.12 -4.05
N ARG A 52 12.00 -10.86 -5.26
CA ARG A 52 13.24 -10.13 -5.55
C ARG A 52 13.06 -9.25 -6.79
N ASP A 53 13.76 -8.12 -6.84
CA ASP A 53 13.65 -7.15 -7.93
C ASP A 53 13.99 -7.76 -9.30
N ASP A 54 14.88 -8.74 -9.33
CA ASP A 54 15.32 -9.47 -10.53
C ASP A 54 14.25 -10.39 -11.13
N GLN A 55 13.10 -10.58 -10.48
CA GLN A 55 11.98 -11.40 -10.95
C GLN A 55 10.92 -10.64 -11.74
N TYR A 56 11.09 -9.33 -11.87
CA TYR A 56 10.11 -8.46 -12.48
C TYR A 56 10.39 -8.23 -13.96
N TRP A 57 9.32 -8.21 -14.75
CA TRP A 57 9.36 -8.11 -16.21
C TRP A 57 8.34 -7.09 -16.69
N TYR A 58 8.50 -6.56 -17.89
CA TYR A 58 7.46 -5.81 -18.60
C TYR A 58 7.31 -6.34 -20.01
N MET A 59 6.08 -6.24 -20.53
CA MET A 59 5.70 -6.80 -21.82
C MET A 59 5.52 -5.70 -22.85
N ILE A 60 6.41 -5.65 -23.84
CA ILE A 60 6.30 -4.68 -24.93
C ILE A 60 5.65 -5.37 -26.14
N PRO A 61 4.49 -4.87 -26.65
CA PRO A 61 3.89 -5.42 -27.85
C PRO A 61 4.83 -5.31 -29.06
N GLY A 62 4.99 -6.41 -29.79
CA GLY A 62 5.77 -6.45 -31.03
C GLY A 62 5.13 -5.63 -32.14
N LYS A 63 5.97 -5.12 -33.05
CA LYS A 63 5.56 -4.29 -34.19
C LYS A 63 5.90 -5.00 -35.50
N GLY A 64 5.21 -4.64 -36.59
CA GLY A 64 5.49 -5.16 -37.93
C GLY A 64 5.36 -6.69 -37.99
N LYS A 65 6.44 -7.38 -38.36
CA LYS A 65 6.46 -8.86 -38.48
C LYS A 65 6.23 -9.60 -37.15
N PHE A 66 6.30 -8.88 -36.02
CA PHE A 66 6.08 -9.41 -34.67
C PHE A 66 4.74 -8.97 -34.05
N GLU A 67 3.81 -8.42 -34.83
CA GLU A 67 2.49 -8.05 -34.34
C GLU A 67 1.75 -9.27 -33.76
N GLY A 68 1.17 -9.11 -32.57
CA GLY A 68 0.55 -10.21 -31.79
C GLY A 68 1.51 -11.04 -30.93
N TYR A 69 2.81 -10.68 -30.91
CA TYR A 69 3.81 -11.22 -30.01
C TYR A 69 4.27 -10.15 -29.02
N TYR A 70 4.98 -10.57 -27.98
CA TYR A 70 5.47 -9.72 -26.90
C TYR A 70 6.95 -9.92 -26.68
N TYR A 71 7.60 -8.81 -26.41
CA TYR A 71 8.99 -8.69 -26.05
C TYR A 71 9.06 -8.56 -24.52
N ILE A 72 9.60 -9.57 -23.84
CA ILE A 72 9.51 -9.70 -22.38
C ILE A 72 10.85 -9.31 -21.75
N LYS A 73 10.90 -8.12 -21.15
CA LYS A 73 12.15 -7.48 -20.72
C LYS A 73 12.20 -7.37 -19.20
N ASN A 74 13.34 -7.76 -18.62
CA ASN A 74 13.55 -7.72 -17.18
C ASN A 74 13.65 -6.27 -16.70
N TRP A 75 13.11 -6.03 -15.51
CA TRP A 75 13.07 -4.73 -14.88
C TRP A 75 14.46 -4.21 -14.49
N VAL A 76 15.24 -5.05 -13.80
CA VAL A 76 16.53 -4.69 -13.21
C VAL A 76 17.64 -4.75 -14.24
N THR A 77 17.72 -5.85 -14.99
CA THR A 77 18.86 -6.07 -15.90
C THR A 77 18.66 -5.44 -17.26
N HIS A 78 17.42 -5.06 -17.59
CA HIS A 78 17.02 -4.66 -18.94
C HIS A 78 17.32 -5.69 -20.04
N LYS A 79 17.68 -6.93 -19.66
CA LYS A 79 17.84 -8.04 -20.59
C LYS A 79 16.48 -8.62 -20.95
N VAL A 80 16.40 -9.30 -22.09
CA VAL A 80 15.14 -9.78 -22.68
C VAL A 80 15.18 -11.29 -22.75
N ILE A 81 14.06 -11.94 -22.44
CA ILE A 81 13.97 -13.40 -22.55
C ILE A 81 14.19 -13.79 -24.01
N TYR A 82 15.02 -14.79 -24.25
CA TYR A 82 15.15 -15.43 -25.56
C TYR A 82 14.83 -16.92 -25.49
N SER A 83 14.41 -17.48 -26.63
CA SER A 83 14.28 -18.93 -26.81
C SER A 83 14.71 -19.32 -28.22
N ARG A 84 15.68 -20.23 -28.33
CA ARG A 84 16.30 -20.67 -29.59
C ARG A 84 16.45 -22.18 -29.63
N GLY A 85 16.51 -22.76 -30.84
CA GLY A 85 16.52 -24.22 -31.04
C GLY A 85 17.89 -24.83 -31.36
N ASP A 86 18.85 -24.01 -31.74
CA ASP A 86 20.09 -24.42 -32.42
C ASP A 86 21.37 -24.13 -31.60
N GLN A 87 21.30 -23.26 -30.59
CA GLN A 87 22.46 -22.88 -29.78
C GLN A 87 22.16 -22.93 -28.28
N ARG A 88 23.11 -23.49 -27.50
CA ARG A 88 23.06 -23.46 -26.02
C ARG A 88 23.60 -22.14 -25.45
N PRO A 89 23.02 -21.61 -24.35
CA PRO A 89 21.79 -22.10 -23.72
C PRO A 89 20.57 -21.83 -24.60
N TYR A 90 19.59 -22.73 -24.58
CA TYR A 90 18.39 -22.67 -25.44
C TYR A 90 17.38 -21.62 -24.99
N VAL A 91 17.39 -21.30 -23.69
CA VAL A 91 16.62 -20.21 -23.09
C VAL A 91 17.53 -19.42 -22.18
N GLY A 92 17.30 -18.12 -22.08
CA GLY A 92 18.14 -17.23 -21.31
C GLY A 92 17.61 -15.81 -21.36
N THR A 93 18.44 -14.87 -20.93
CA THR A 93 18.26 -13.46 -21.24
C THR A 93 19.51 -12.88 -21.87
N ASP A 94 19.33 -11.93 -22.78
CA ASP A 94 20.44 -11.22 -23.43
C ASP A 94 20.10 -9.73 -23.60
N GLU A 95 21.06 -8.95 -24.09
CA GLU A 95 20.87 -7.54 -24.38
C GLU A 95 19.71 -7.29 -25.35
N ASN A 96 19.10 -6.11 -25.17
CA ASN A 96 17.92 -5.69 -25.92
C ASN A 96 18.22 -5.58 -27.43
N ASN A 97 17.71 -6.53 -28.21
CA ASN A 97 17.71 -6.49 -29.67
C ASN A 97 16.29 -6.76 -30.23
N GLU A 98 15.61 -5.71 -30.69
CA GLU A 98 14.22 -5.76 -31.19
C GLU A 98 14.10 -6.40 -32.59
N ASP A 99 15.19 -6.67 -33.31
CA ASP A 99 15.13 -7.26 -34.65
C ASP A 99 15.14 -8.81 -34.65
N HIS A 100 15.48 -9.37 -33.49
CA HIS A 100 15.73 -10.79 -33.29
C HIS A 100 14.46 -11.54 -32.89
N GLY A 101 14.05 -12.50 -33.74
CA GLY A 101 12.78 -13.22 -33.56
C GLY A 101 12.76 -14.19 -32.37
N ASP A 102 13.92 -14.58 -31.84
CA ASP A 102 14.04 -15.39 -30.63
C ASP A 102 13.69 -14.61 -29.35
N HIS A 103 13.48 -13.29 -29.42
CA HIS A 103 13.02 -12.45 -28.30
C HIS A 103 11.50 -12.27 -28.21
N TYR A 104 10.73 -12.76 -29.21
CA TYR A 104 9.30 -12.51 -29.29
C TYR A 104 8.48 -13.73 -28.92
N PHE A 105 7.59 -13.58 -27.94
CA PHE A 105 6.74 -14.65 -27.43
C PHE A 105 5.26 -14.34 -27.64
N LYS A 106 4.53 -15.33 -28.14
CA LYS A 106 3.07 -15.34 -28.13
C LYS A 106 2.59 -15.92 -26.80
N LEU A 107 1.60 -15.26 -26.21
CA LEU A 107 0.91 -15.76 -25.03
C LEU A 107 -0.27 -16.58 -25.50
N GLU A 108 -0.14 -17.90 -25.42
CA GLU A 108 -1.21 -18.82 -25.81
C GLU A 108 -2.06 -19.16 -24.59
N PRO A 109 -3.32 -18.69 -24.50
CA PRO A 109 -4.16 -18.94 -23.34
C PRO A 109 -4.40 -20.44 -23.13
N GLY A 110 -4.30 -20.89 -21.88
CA GLY A 110 -4.66 -22.24 -21.50
C GLY A 110 -6.17 -22.48 -21.57
N THR A 111 -6.55 -23.75 -21.75
CA THR A 111 -7.95 -24.19 -21.77
C THR A 111 -8.19 -25.27 -20.73
N GLY A 112 -9.46 -25.50 -20.37
CA GLY A 112 -9.81 -26.52 -19.38
C GLY A 112 -9.15 -26.26 -18.02
N VAL A 113 -8.35 -27.21 -17.53
CA VAL A 113 -7.61 -27.11 -16.25
C VAL A 113 -6.56 -25.99 -16.25
N TYR A 114 -6.17 -25.50 -17.43
CA TYR A 114 -5.20 -24.41 -17.60
C TYR A 114 -5.86 -23.04 -17.80
N ASN A 115 -7.17 -22.93 -17.59
CA ASN A 115 -7.88 -21.66 -17.70
C ASN A 115 -7.29 -20.62 -16.73
N GLY A 116 -6.98 -19.42 -17.23
CA GLY A 116 -6.27 -18.37 -16.48
C GLY A 116 -4.74 -18.48 -16.47
N CYS A 117 -4.17 -19.53 -17.07
CA CYS A 117 -2.74 -19.65 -17.34
C CYS A 117 -2.44 -19.43 -18.83
N PHE A 118 -1.17 -19.34 -19.20
CA PHE A 118 -0.72 -19.20 -20.59
C PHE A 118 0.60 -19.90 -20.85
N ARG A 119 0.85 -20.25 -22.11
CA ARG A 119 2.18 -20.69 -22.59
C ARG A 119 2.92 -19.53 -23.23
N LEU A 120 4.23 -19.51 -23.09
CA LEU A 120 5.13 -18.58 -23.78
C LEU A 120 5.74 -19.26 -25.00
N ARG A 121 5.12 -19.09 -26.17
CA ARG A 121 5.59 -19.68 -27.43
C ARG A 121 6.43 -18.70 -28.23
N ASN A 122 7.67 -19.05 -28.51
CA ASN A 122 8.59 -18.22 -29.25
C ASN A 122 8.25 -18.11 -30.74
N TYR A 123 8.48 -16.94 -31.33
CA TYR A 123 8.24 -16.67 -32.74
C TYR A 123 9.19 -17.43 -33.68
N ALA A 124 10.51 -17.39 -33.41
CA ALA A 124 11.52 -17.90 -34.33
C ALA A 124 11.75 -19.41 -34.20
N SER A 125 11.85 -19.92 -32.98
CA SER A 125 12.18 -21.34 -32.74
C SER A 125 10.97 -22.26 -32.77
N ASP A 126 9.76 -21.70 -32.72
CA ASP A 126 8.51 -22.44 -32.53
C ASP A 126 8.52 -23.37 -31.29
N THR A 127 9.14 -22.90 -30.21
CA THR A 127 9.24 -23.61 -28.93
C THR A 127 8.45 -22.92 -27.82
N CYS A 128 7.94 -23.68 -26.86
CA CYS A 128 7.36 -23.16 -25.62
C CYS A 128 8.41 -23.15 -24.51
N LEU A 129 8.48 -22.05 -23.74
CA LEU A 129 9.25 -22.02 -22.50
C LEU A 129 8.67 -23.03 -21.49
N ILE A 130 9.53 -23.73 -20.75
CA ILE A 130 9.13 -24.63 -19.68
C ILE A 130 9.88 -24.33 -18.38
N SER A 131 9.25 -24.70 -17.26
CA SER A 131 9.79 -24.55 -15.91
C SER A 131 9.38 -25.75 -15.05
N ARG A 132 10.36 -26.52 -14.56
CA ARG A 132 10.18 -27.83 -13.89
C ARG A 132 11.20 -28.06 -12.78
N ASP A 133 10.99 -29.11 -11.99
CA ASP A 133 11.78 -29.53 -10.83
C ASP A 133 12.94 -30.48 -11.19
N THR A 134 13.28 -30.60 -12.47
CA THR A 134 14.33 -31.50 -12.99
C THR A 134 15.22 -30.79 -13.99
N GLU A 135 16.52 -31.06 -13.92
CA GLU A 135 17.53 -30.42 -14.79
C GLU A 135 17.35 -30.75 -16.29
N PRO A 136 17.46 -29.76 -17.21
CA PRO A 136 17.47 -28.33 -16.94
C PRO A 136 16.12 -27.84 -16.39
N GLU A 137 16.14 -27.07 -15.29
CA GLU A 137 14.93 -26.59 -14.60
C GLU A 137 14.15 -25.57 -15.42
N VAL A 138 14.85 -24.68 -16.14
CA VAL A 138 14.28 -23.75 -17.13
C VAL A 138 14.81 -24.10 -18.52
N TYR A 139 13.91 -24.39 -19.47
CA TYR A 139 14.25 -24.91 -20.80
C TYR A 139 13.19 -24.52 -21.85
N ASN A 140 13.29 -25.03 -23.09
CA ASN A 140 12.22 -24.96 -24.08
C ASN A 140 11.85 -26.32 -24.68
N CYS A 141 10.56 -26.56 -24.95
CA CYS A 141 10.09 -27.76 -25.66
C CYS A 141 9.46 -27.36 -27.01
N ARG A 142 9.23 -28.30 -27.93
CA ARG A 142 8.58 -27.95 -29.19
C ARG A 142 7.13 -27.53 -28.92
N ALA A 143 6.62 -26.51 -29.60
CA ALA A 143 5.23 -26.10 -29.44
C ALA A 143 4.22 -27.19 -29.86
N SER A 144 4.68 -28.15 -30.68
CA SER A 144 3.94 -29.36 -31.09
C SER A 144 3.85 -30.44 -30.02
N ASP A 145 4.67 -30.36 -28.97
CA ASP A 145 4.64 -31.34 -27.88
C ASP A 145 3.31 -31.22 -27.12
N ALA A 146 2.86 -32.33 -26.53
CA ALA A 146 1.62 -32.33 -25.75
C ALA A 146 1.69 -31.29 -24.63
N PRO A 147 0.66 -30.44 -24.43
CA PRO A 147 0.66 -29.49 -23.33
C PRO A 147 0.82 -30.19 -21.98
N ALA A 148 1.68 -29.65 -21.12
CA ALA A 148 1.95 -30.13 -19.78
C ALA A 148 2.06 -28.95 -18.81
N ASP A 149 1.87 -29.18 -17.52
CA ASP A 149 1.86 -28.14 -16.47
C ASP A 149 3.12 -27.26 -16.50
N GLU A 150 4.28 -27.83 -16.86
CA GLU A 150 5.56 -27.13 -16.95
C GLU A 150 5.62 -26.08 -18.07
N GLN A 151 4.74 -26.15 -19.08
CA GLN A 151 4.62 -25.17 -20.15
C GLN A 151 3.74 -23.96 -19.77
N TYR A 152 3.02 -24.04 -18.65
CA TYR A 152 2.05 -23.03 -18.26
C TYR A 152 2.57 -22.11 -17.17
N PHE A 153 2.28 -20.83 -17.35
CA PHE A 153 2.61 -19.75 -16.44
C PHE A 153 1.36 -18.94 -16.12
N LYS A 154 1.42 -18.22 -15.01
CA LYS A 154 0.45 -17.20 -14.63
C LYS A 154 1.20 -15.90 -14.33
N PHE A 155 0.50 -14.79 -14.50
CA PHE A 155 0.98 -13.53 -13.95
C PHE A 155 0.74 -13.53 -12.45
N ASP A 156 1.79 -13.27 -11.69
CA ASP A 156 1.65 -12.84 -10.31
C ASP A 156 1.59 -11.31 -10.32
N LEU A 157 0.35 -10.81 -10.32
CA LEU A 157 0.01 -9.38 -10.29
C LEU A 157 -0.11 -8.84 -8.86
N TYR A 158 0.09 -9.68 -7.84
CA TYR A 158 -0.01 -9.26 -6.44
C TYR A 158 1.33 -8.67 -5.96
N ALA A 159 2.45 -9.23 -6.41
CA ALA A 159 3.79 -8.66 -6.18
C ALA A 159 4.02 -7.28 -6.84
N LEU A 160 3.06 -6.83 -7.66
CA LEU A 160 3.03 -5.55 -8.37
C LEU A 160 2.65 -4.36 -7.47
N LEU A 161 2.15 -4.64 -6.27
CA LEU A 161 1.68 -3.63 -5.32
C LEU A 161 2.83 -2.88 -4.62
N ASP A 162 4.08 -3.33 -4.76
CA ASP A 162 5.19 -2.93 -3.88
C ASP A 162 6.39 -2.22 -4.53
N LEU A 163 6.47 -2.00 -5.86
CA LEU A 163 7.65 -1.33 -6.46
C LEU A 163 7.31 -0.31 -7.57
N PRO A 164 7.79 0.95 -7.48
CA PRO A 164 7.64 1.95 -8.54
C PRO A 164 8.67 1.82 -9.69
N PRO A 165 8.37 2.33 -10.91
CA PRO A 165 9.30 2.38 -12.03
C PRO A 165 10.60 3.13 -11.77
N PRO A 166 11.78 2.60 -12.16
CA PRO A 166 13.00 3.38 -12.17
C PRO A 166 12.91 4.44 -13.26
N SER A 167 12.93 5.69 -12.84
CA SER A 167 13.27 6.82 -13.71
C SER A 167 14.69 6.61 -14.23
N SER A 168 14.87 6.79 -15.54
CA SER A 168 16.15 6.69 -16.22
C SER A 168 17.24 7.55 -15.57
N GLY A 169 18.27 6.90 -15.02
CA GLY A 169 19.63 7.46 -14.96
C GLY A 169 20.14 7.98 -13.61
N SER A 170 21.23 7.34 -13.16
CA SER A 170 22.21 7.75 -12.15
C SER A 170 21.84 7.64 -10.66
N SER A 171 22.72 6.92 -9.96
CA SER A 171 22.74 6.65 -8.52
C SER A 171 22.95 7.93 -7.70
N THR A 172 21.91 8.39 -7.00
CA THR A 172 21.89 8.96 -5.63
C THR A 172 20.52 9.61 -5.40
N SER A 173 19.50 8.78 -5.14
CA SER A 173 18.29 9.10 -4.40
C SER A 173 17.38 7.89 -4.52
N ILE A 174 16.92 7.34 -3.39
CA ILE A 174 15.71 6.50 -3.41
C ILE A 174 14.63 7.37 -4.07
N GLY A 175 14.17 6.94 -5.25
CA GLY A 175 13.31 7.73 -6.12
C GLY A 175 11.97 8.09 -5.46
N PRO A 176 11.23 9.06 -6.02
CA PRO A 176 9.96 9.51 -5.47
C PRO A 176 8.96 8.35 -5.37
N TRP A 177 8.55 8.04 -4.14
CA TRP A 177 7.50 7.09 -3.78
C TRP A 177 6.27 7.29 -4.66
N ALA A 178 5.97 6.32 -5.53
CA ALA A 178 4.70 6.30 -6.25
C ALA A 178 3.61 5.74 -5.33
N PRO A 179 2.39 6.31 -5.30
CA PRO A 179 1.29 5.77 -4.52
C PRO A 179 0.98 4.33 -4.97
N SER A 180 0.66 3.44 -4.02
CA SER A 180 0.39 2.03 -4.32
C SER A 180 -0.70 1.87 -5.41
N PRO A 181 -0.69 0.79 -6.21
CA PRO A 181 -1.70 0.59 -7.25
C PRO A 181 -3.14 0.48 -6.72
N ASN A 182 -3.31 0.14 -5.44
CA ASN A 182 -4.61 0.22 -4.77
C ASN A 182 -5.06 1.68 -4.64
N ILE A 183 -4.16 2.61 -4.32
CA ILE A 183 -4.44 4.05 -4.24
C ILE A 183 -4.90 4.61 -5.59
N SER A 184 -4.31 4.20 -6.71
CA SER A 184 -4.74 4.68 -8.03
C SER A 184 -6.13 4.17 -8.45
N LYS A 185 -6.47 2.90 -8.16
CA LYS A 185 -7.84 2.37 -8.35
C LYS A 185 -8.85 3.05 -7.43
N MET A 186 -8.46 3.36 -6.19
CA MET A 186 -9.30 4.09 -5.24
C MET A 186 -9.55 5.54 -5.67
N ILE A 187 -8.57 6.22 -6.26
CA ILE A 187 -8.75 7.55 -6.83
C ILE A 187 -9.86 7.53 -7.90
N ASN A 188 -10.00 6.44 -8.66
CA ASN A 188 -11.08 6.28 -9.64
C ASN A 188 -12.44 6.08 -8.95
N LEU A 189 -12.54 5.20 -7.94
CA LEU A 189 -13.79 4.99 -7.18
C LEU A 189 -14.24 6.25 -6.43
N ASN A 190 -13.33 6.92 -5.72
CA ASN A 190 -13.60 8.17 -5.00
C ASN A 190 -14.02 9.27 -5.99
N GLY A 191 -13.34 9.39 -7.14
CA GLY A 191 -13.72 10.32 -8.20
C GLY A 191 -15.13 10.07 -8.72
N LEU A 192 -15.50 8.81 -8.95
CA LEU A 192 -16.86 8.42 -9.34
C LEU A 192 -17.89 8.79 -8.26
N LEU A 193 -17.66 8.43 -7.00
CA LEU A 193 -18.62 8.70 -5.93
C LEU A 193 -18.75 10.20 -5.60
N LYS A 194 -17.66 10.97 -5.72
CA LYS A 194 -17.70 12.43 -5.62
C LYS A 194 -18.46 13.05 -6.78
N MET A 195 -18.22 12.59 -8.00
CA MET A 195 -18.96 13.02 -9.18
C MET A 195 -20.46 12.81 -8.98
N LEU A 196 -20.86 11.69 -8.39
CA LEU A 196 -22.26 11.39 -8.08
C LEU A 196 -22.87 12.37 -7.08
N ALA A 197 -22.23 12.59 -5.92
CA ALA A 197 -22.72 13.53 -4.92
C ALA A 197 -22.72 14.98 -5.44
N GLY A 198 -21.65 15.39 -6.13
CA GLY A 198 -21.55 16.71 -6.76
C GLY A 198 -22.59 16.92 -7.85
N PHE A 199 -22.86 15.91 -8.68
CA PHE A 199 -23.92 15.95 -9.68
C PHE A 199 -25.27 16.17 -9.00
N ALA A 200 -25.63 15.35 -8.01
CA ALA A 200 -26.88 15.48 -7.26
C ALA A 200 -27.07 16.86 -6.61
N LEU A 201 -25.98 17.48 -6.13
CA LEU A 201 -26.01 18.82 -5.56
C LEU A 201 -26.07 19.95 -6.59
N SER A 202 -25.48 19.74 -7.78
CA SER A 202 -25.35 20.75 -8.84
C SER A 202 -26.61 20.94 -9.69
N GLN A 203 -27.53 19.98 -9.69
CA GLN A 203 -28.74 20.09 -10.50
C GLN A 203 -29.77 21.00 -9.81
N VAL A 204 -30.34 21.92 -10.58
CA VAL A 204 -31.48 22.70 -10.15
C VAL A 204 -32.72 21.81 -10.19
N PRO A 205 -33.48 21.67 -9.08
CA PRO A 205 -34.60 20.72 -8.99
C PRO A 205 -35.61 20.81 -10.16
N HIS A 206 -35.86 22.01 -10.69
CA HIS A 206 -36.87 22.26 -11.72
C HIS A 206 -36.55 21.70 -13.12
N VAL A 207 -35.30 21.25 -13.36
CA VAL A 207 -34.91 20.67 -14.65
C VAL A 207 -35.00 19.16 -14.53
N GLY A 208 -35.94 18.52 -15.24
CA GLY A 208 -36.12 17.06 -15.25
C GLY A 208 -34.88 16.21 -15.57
N GLY A 209 -33.73 16.81 -15.86
CA GLY A 209 -32.45 16.14 -16.08
C GLY A 209 -31.77 15.58 -14.83
N LEU A 210 -32.18 15.93 -13.61
CA LEU A 210 -31.54 15.41 -12.38
C LEU A 210 -31.62 13.88 -12.31
N LEU A 211 -32.81 13.30 -12.51
CA LEU A 211 -33.01 11.87 -12.35
C LEU A 211 -32.50 11.08 -13.55
N SER A 212 -32.72 11.55 -14.77
CA SER A 212 -32.11 10.93 -15.95
C SER A 212 -30.58 10.96 -15.87
N GLY A 213 -29.99 12.03 -15.33
CA GLY A 213 -28.55 12.15 -15.13
C GLY A 213 -27.99 11.20 -14.07
N ILE A 214 -28.66 11.07 -12.93
CA ILE A 214 -28.31 10.08 -11.91
C ILE A 214 -28.46 8.65 -12.45
N ILE A 215 -29.51 8.38 -13.23
CA ILE A 215 -29.68 7.09 -13.88
C ILE A 215 -28.51 6.82 -14.82
N GLY A 216 -28.14 7.78 -15.66
CA GLY A 216 -27.02 7.64 -16.59
C GLY A 216 -25.66 7.44 -15.92
N LEU A 217 -25.48 7.97 -14.69
CA LEU A 217 -24.26 7.78 -13.91
C LEU A 217 -24.20 6.40 -13.25
N TYR A 218 -25.26 5.96 -12.57
CA TYR A 218 -25.29 4.65 -11.90
C TYR A 218 -25.52 3.48 -12.86
N TRP A 219 -26.27 3.69 -13.93
CA TRP A 219 -26.68 2.66 -14.90
C TRP A 219 -26.49 3.15 -16.35
N PRO A 220 -25.24 3.26 -16.84
CA PRO A 220 -24.97 3.70 -18.21
C PRO A 220 -25.52 2.70 -19.24
N ASP A 221 -26.24 3.20 -20.26
CA ASP A 221 -27.01 2.39 -21.23
C ASP A 221 -26.16 1.42 -22.07
N GLU A 222 -24.86 1.69 -22.28
CA GLU A 222 -23.99 0.87 -23.13
C GLU A 222 -23.29 -0.29 -22.38
N ASN A 223 -23.29 -0.28 -21.04
CA ASN A 223 -22.69 -1.35 -20.23
C ASN A 223 -23.12 -1.23 -18.75
N GLU A 224 -24.40 -1.52 -18.48
CA GLU A 224 -25.06 -1.30 -17.18
C GLU A 224 -24.35 -1.98 -15.98
N SER A 225 -23.49 -2.97 -16.23
CA SER A 225 -22.71 -3.67 -15.20
C SER A 225 -21.44 -2.93 -14.77
N LEU A 226 -20.92 -1.99 -15.57
CA LEU A 226 -19.56 -1.49 -15.36
C LEU A 226 -19.45 -0.61 -14.10
N THR A 227 -20.34 0.36 -13.90
CA THR A 227 -20.25 1.31 -12.76
C THR A 227 -20.40 0.60 -11.43
N TRP A 228 -21.42 -0.24 -11.30
CA TRP A 228 -21.61 -0.94 -10.03
C TRP A 228 -20.61 -2.07 -9.82
N ALA A 229 -20.20 -2.79 -10.86
CA ALA A 229 -19.12 -3.77 -10.71
C ALA A 229 -17.81 -3.09 -10.30
N GLN A 230 -17.55 -1.86 -10.75
CA GLN A 230 -16.42 -1.06 -10.30
C GLN A 230 -16.54 -0.66 -8.83
N ILE A 231 -17.73 -0.22 -8.38
CA ILE A 231 -17.99 0.08 -6.96
C ILE A 231 -17.80 -1.19 -6.11
N GLU A 232 -18.46 -2.29 -6.49
CA GLU A 232 -18.37 -3.58 -5.79
C GLU A 232 -16.93 -4.10 -5.75
N ALA A 233 -16.21 -4.09 -6.86
CA ALA A 233 -14.82 -4.53 -6.92
C ALA A 233 -13.88 -3.62 -6.10
N GLY A 234 -14.10 -2.30 -6.15
CA GLY A 234 -13.31 -1.34 -5.40
C GLY A 234 -13.52 -1.50 -3.89
N VAL A 235 -14.76 -1.56 -3.42
CA VAL A 235 -15.05 -1.80 -1.98
C VAL A 235 -14.54 -3.17 -1.55
N ARG A 236 -14.78 -4.22 -2.35
CA ARG A 236 -14.29 -5.57 -2.07
C ARG A 236 -12.76 -5.63 -1.99
N SER A 237 -12.04 -4.80 -2.73
CA SER A 237 -10.57 -4.75 -2.62
C SER A 237 -10.05 -4.17 -1.31
N ILE A 238 -10.92 -3.49 -0.54
CA ILE A 238 -10.56 -2.84 0.74
C ILE A 238 -11.12 -3.66 1.92
N VAL A 239 -12.38 -4.10 1.85
CA VAL A 239 -13.07 -4.70 3.00
C VAL A 239 -13.62 -6.10 2.72
N ARG A 240 -12.96 -6.88 1.84
CA ARG A 240 -13.45 -8.17 1.34
C ARG A 240 -14.06 -9.06 2.42
N ASP A 241 -13.32 -9.29 3.49
CA ASP A 241 -13.68 -10.24 4.54
C ASP A 241 -14.66 -9.66 5.58
N MET A 242 -15.03 -8.37 5.42
CA MET A 242 -16.16 -7.77 6.15
C MET A 242 -17.50 -7.92 5.42
N LEU A 243 -17.49 -8.22 4.11
CA LEU A 243 -18.71 -8.22 3.32
C LEU A 243 -19.52 -9.50 3.54
N ASP A 244 -20.85 -9.34 3.63
CA ASP A 244 -21.79 -10.46 3.65
C ASP A 244 -22.31 -10.70 2.23
N GLU A 245 -21.73 -11.68 1.54
CA GLU A 245 -22.01 -11.96 0.13
C GLU A 245 -23.48 -12.22 -0.18
N GLU A 246 -24.21 -12.83 0.76
CA GLU A 246 -25.64 -13.10 0.59
C GLU A 246 -26.42 -11.79 0.62
N LYS A 247 -26.20 -10.96 1.64
CA LYS A 247 -26.83 -9.64 1.77
C LYS A 247 -26.46 -8.71 0.61
N VAL A 248 -25.21 -8.77 0.14
CA VAL A 248 -24.74 -8.01 -1.02
C VAL A 248 -25.51 -8.39 -2.28
N LYS A 249 -25.76 -9.68 -2.48
CA LYS A 249 -26.54 -10.20 -3.62
C LYS A 249 -28.02 -9.86 -3.50
N GLU A 250 -28.58 -9.83 -2.29
CA GLU A 250 -29.95 -9.39 -2.05
C GLU A 250 -30.12 -7.91 -2.35
N LEU A 251 -29.25 -7.06 -1.79
CA LEU A 251 -29.26 -5.62 -2.06
C LEU A 251 -29.05 -5.29 -3.52
N ARG A 252 -28.24 -6.08 -4.24
CA ARG A 252 -28.11 -5.93 -5.69
C ARG A 252 -29.45 -5.97 -6.40
N LYS A 253 -30.33 -6.90 -6.02
CA LYS A 253 -31.66 -7.04 -6.62
C LYS A 253 -32.53 -5.84 -6.30
N GLU A 254 -32.50 -5.36 -5.06
CA GLU A 254 -33.24 -4.18 -4.64
C GLU A 254 -32.79 -2.92 -5.40
N VAL A 255 -31.48 -2.76 -5.65
CA VAL A 255 -30.93 -1.67 -6.47
C VAL A 255 -31.45 -1.71 -7.91
N GLU A 256 -31.56 -2.91 -8.52
CA GLU A 256 -32.13 -3.06 -9.86
C GLU A 256 -33.65 -2.80 -9.90
N VAL A 257 -34.38 -3.18 -8.85
CA VAL A 257 -35.81 -2.82 -8.72
C VAL A 257 -35.95 -1.30 -8.65
N LEU A 258 -35.14 -0.65 -7.83
CA LEU A 258 -35.16 0.80 -7.67
C LEU A 258 -34.84 1.53 -8.98
N LYS A 259 -33.87 1.05 -9.77
CA LYS A 259 -33.60 1.58 -11.12
C LYS A 259 -34.86 1.63 -11.98
N ASP A 260 -35.61 0.53 -12.05
CA ASP A 260 -36.83 0.45 -12.85
C ASP A 260 -37.91 1.40 -12.34
N LEU A 261 -38.03 1.56 -11.02
CA LEU A 261 -38.97 2.51 -10.41
C LEU A 261 -38.60 3.95 -10.78
N ILE A 262 -37.33 4.32 -10.67
CA ILE A 262 -36.83 5.66 -11.01
C ILE A 262 -37.06 5.93 -12.51
N LYS A 263 -36.72 4.98 -13.41
CA LYS A 263 -36.98 5.12 -14.85
C LYS A 263 -38.47 5.36 -15.13
N ARG A 264 -39.38 4.65 -14.44
CA ARG A 264 -40.83 4.82 -14.59
C ARG A 264 -41.36 6.13 -14.02
N TYR A 265 -40.74 6.65 -12.97
CA TYR A 265 -41.07 7.96 -12.39
C TYR A 265 -40.61 9.11 -13.31
N ASP A 266 -39.40 8.99 -13.86
CA ASP A 266 -38.79 9.97 -14.76
C ASP A 266 -39.63 10.14 -16.05
N ALA A 267 -40.13 9.03 -16.60
CA ALA A 267 -41.02 9.03 -17.76
C ALA A 267 -42.41 9.64 -17.51
N GLY A 268 -42.79 9.91 -16.25
CA GLY A 268 -44.09 10.48 -15.88
C GLY A 268 -44.14 12.00 -15.99
N SER A 269 -45.29 12.55 -16.39
CA SER A 269 -45.53 14.01 -16.46
C SER A 269 -45.87 14.60 -15.08
N PHE A 270 -45.35 15.80 -14.79
CA PHE A 270 -45.66 16.56 -13.56
C PHE A 270 -47.16 16.86 -13.44
N GLY A 271 -47.62 17.06 -12.21
CA GLY A 271 -49.03 17.30 -11.87
C GLY A 271 -49.98 16.14 -12.12
N THR A 272 -49.48 14.93 -12.41
CA THR A 272 -50.32 13.73 -12.58
C THR A 272 -50.33 12.88 -11.31
N GLN A 273 -51.50 12.36 -10.94
CA GLN A 273 -51.65 11.42 -9.82
C GLN A 273 -50.68 10.23 -9.94
N GLN A 274 -50.47 9.73 -11.16
CA GLN A 274 -49.55 8.62 -11.40
C GLN A 274 -48.09 8.95 -11.04
N LYS A 275 -47.63 10.19 -11.26
CA LYS A 275 -46.26 10.61 -10.91
C LYS A 275 -46.11 10.72 -9.39
N ALA A 276 -47.10 11.32 -8.73
CA ALA A 276 -47.19 11.39 -7.26
C ALA A 276 -47.16 10.01 -6.59
N GLU A 277 -47.97 9.05 -7.07
CA GLU A 277 -48.00 7.69 -6.52
C GLU A 277 -46.65 6.96 -6.68
N LYS A 278 -46.01 7.10 -7.85
CA LYS A 278 -44.68 6.52 -8.09
C LYS A 278 -43.61 7.15 -7.20
N PHE A 279 -43.69 8.45 -6.95
CA PHE A 279 -42.76 9.16 -6.08
C PHE A 279 -42.83 8.64 -4.63
N ASN A 280 -44.05 8.57 -4.08
CA ASN A 280 -44.29 8.01 -2.75
C ASN A 280 -43.81 6.56 -2.66
N TYR A 281 -44.09 5.74 -3.69
CA TYR A 281 -43.62 4.37 -3.73
C TYR A 281 -42.08 4.26 -3.70
N ILE A 282 -41.36 5.16 -4.37
CA ILE A 282 -39.89 5.21 -4.32
C ILE A 282 -39.39 5.58 -2.92
N LEU A 283 -39.98 6.58 -2.26
CA LEU A 283 -39.62 6.98 -0.89
C LEU A 283 -39.90 5.87 0.13
N ASP A 284 -41.03 5.17 0.00
CA ASP A 284 -41.38 4.01 0.82
C ASP A 284 -40.37 2.86 0.60
N HIS A 285 -39.96 2.65 -0.65
CA HIS A 285 -38.96 1.65 -0.99
C HIS A 285 -37.58 2.00 -0.40
N PHE A 286 -37.15 3.26 -0.46
CA PHE A 286 -35.95 3.72 0.23
C PHE A 286 -36.04 3.48 1.74
N THR A 287 -37.17 3.81 2.36
CA THR A 287 -37.38 3.59 3.80
C THR A 287 -37.24 2.11 4.17
N THR A 288 -37.69 1.20 3.29
CA THR A 288 -37.56 -0.24 3.47
C THR A 288 -36.11 -0.70 3.32
N ILE A 289 -35.43 -0.33 2.23
CA ILE A 289 -34.05 -0.76 1.96
C ILE A 289 -33.06 -0.10 2.93
N LYS A 290 -33.34 1.13 3.40
CA LYS A 290 -32.55 1.87 4.40
C LYS A 290 -32.21 1.04 5.63
N ARG A 291 -33.13 0.18 6.06
CA ARG A 291 -32.91 -0.73 7.19
C ARG A 291 -31.74 -1.69 6.95
N ASN A 292 -31.54 -2.12 5.71
CA ASN A 292 -30.47 -3.04 5.34
C ASN A 292 -29.07 -2.41 5.41
N PHE A 293 -28.98 -1.07 5.41
CA PHE A 293 -27.72 -0.33 5.46
C PHE A 293 -27.63 0.67 6.62
N LEU A 294 -28.59 0.69 7.55
CA LEU A 294 -28.54 1.46 8.80
C LEU A 294 -28.86 0.62 10.03
N ASP A 295 -29.97 -0.13 10.00
CA ASP A 295 -30.56 -0.76 11.19
C ASP A 295 -29.96 -2.14 11.51
N ASN A 296 -29.32 -2.80 10.55
CA ASN A 296 -28.82 -4.18 10.67
C ASN A 296 -27.62 -4.36 11.61
N GLU A 297 -27.33 -3.39 12.48
CA GLU A 297 -26.12 -3.27 13.33
C GLU A 297 -24.78 -3.38 12.60
N THR A 298 -24.78 -3.75 11.30
CA THR A 298 -23.63 -4.17 10.49
C THR A 298 -23.62 -3.52 9.09
N PRO A 299 -23.83 -2.19 8.97
CA PRO A 299 -23.86 -1.51 7.67
C PRO A 299 -22.54 -1.62 6.87
N TRP A 300 -21.44 -2.00 7.54
CA TRP A 300 -20.17 -2.33 6.90
C TRP A 300 -20.19 -3.63 6.09
N HIS A 301 -21.16 -4.53 6.29
CA HIS A 301 -21.30 -5.77 5.49
C HIS A 301 -21.77 -5.52 4.06
N THR A 302 -22.34 -4.34 3.79
CA THR A 302 -22.95 -3.95 2.51
C THR A 302 -22.44 -2.58 2.05
N LEU A 303 -21.23 -2.24 2.47
CA LEU A 303 -20.61 -0.92 2.35
C LEU A 303 -20.61 -0.38 0.90
N GLN A 304 -20.52 -1.25 -0.10
CA GLN A 304 -20.55 -0.89 -1.52
C GLN A 304 -21.84 -0.17 -1.93
N TYR A 305 -22.94 -0.38 -1.21
CA TYR A 305 -24.22 0.24 -1.51
C TYR A 305 -24.53 1.43 -0.61
N PHE A 306 -23.84 1.57 0.53
CA PHE A 306 -24.17 2.58 1.53
C PHE A 306 -24.11 4.01 0.97
N ILE A 307 -22.96 4.45 0.45
CA ILE A 307 -22.79 5.81 -0.06
C ILE A 307 -23.70 6.08 -1.28
N PRO A 308 -23.76 5.20 -2.30
CA PRO A 308 -24.69 5.36 -3.42
C PRO A 308 -26.15 5.49 -3.00
N MET A 309 -26.63 4.60 -2.14
CA MET A 309 -28.05 4.55 -1.76
C MET A 309 -28.45 5.69 -0.84
N ALA A 310 -27.58 6.08 0.11
CA ALA A 310 -27.80 7.26 0.94
C ALA A 310 -27.85 8.54 0.08
N THR A 311 -26.91 8.71 -0.85
CA THR A 311 -26.89 9.88 -1.77
C THR A 311 -28.15 9.93 -2.63
N LEU A 312 -28.59 8.78 -3.15
CA LEU A 312 -29.80 8.70 -3.96
C LEU A 312 -31.05 9.01 -3.13
N HIS A 313 -31.19 8.44 -1.94
CA HIS A 313 -32.31 8.74 -1.05
C HIS A 313 -32.38 10.22 -0.67
N LEU A 314 -31.24 10.81 -0.29
CA LEU A 314 -31.14 12.24 0.00
C LEU A 314 -31.51 13.10 -1.20
N THR A 315 -31.18 12.65 -2.42
CA THR A 315 -31.63 13.32 -3.65
C THR A 315 -33.15 13.32 -3.77
N PHE A 316 -33.81 12.19 -3.49
CA PHE A 316 -35.27 12.08 -3.55
C PHE A 316 -35.95 12.92 -2.46
N LEU A 317 -35.44 12.93 -1.23
CA LEU A 317 -35.95 13.80 -0.16
C LEU A 317 -35.76 15.28 -0.49
N ARG A 318 -34.62 15.65 -1.10
CA ARG A 318 -34.40 17.00 -1.64
C ARG A 318 -35.40 17.33 -2.76
N HIS A 319 -35.66 16.38 -3.65
CA HIS A 319 -36.65 16.52 -4.72
C HIS A 319 -38.07 16.72 -4.16
N GLN A 320 -38.42 16.02 -3.08
CA GLN A 320 -39.67 16.19 -2.35
C GLN A 320 -39.78 17.61 -1.79
N LEU A 321 -38.75 18.09 -1.10
CA LEU A 321 -38.74 19.42 -0.49
C LEU A 321 -38.92 20.55 -1.51
N PHE A 322 -38.25 20.46 -2.67
CA PHE A 322 -38.20 21.58 -3.62
C PHE A 322 -39.23 21.49 -4.75
N LEU A 323 -39.73 20.30 -5.10
CA LEU A 323 -40.69 20.10 -6.19
C LEU A 323 -42.06 19.60 -5.72
N TRP A 324 -42.35 19.68 -4.43
CA TRP A 324 -43.63 19.26 -3.87
C TRP A 324 -44.82 19.80 -4.67
N ASP A 325 -44.87 21.11 -4.89
CA ASP A 325 -45.98 21.77 -5.57
C ASP A 325 -46.12 21.37 -7.05
N GLU A 326 -45.03 20.93 -7.70
CA GLU A 326 -45.06 20.45 -9.09
C GLU A 326 -45.52 19.00 -9.18
N ILE A 327 -45.23 18.20 -8.15
CA ILE A 327 -45.64 16.78 -8.08
C ILE A 327 -47.08 16.67 -7.56
N TYR A 328 -47.45 17.49 -6.57
CA TYR A 328 -48.73 17.52 -5.85
C TYR A 328 -49.39 18.91 -5.94
N PRO A 329 -49.85 19.35 -7.13
CA PRO A 329 -50.42 20.68 -7.30
C PRO A 329 -51.72 20.91 -6.49
N GLU A 330 -52.43 19.84 -6.13
CA GLU A 330 -53.63 19.92 -5.29
C GLU A 330 -53.32 20.19 -3.81
N ASP A 331 -52.09 19.87 -3.37
CA ASP A 331 -51.60 20.02 -1.99
C ASP A 331 -50.43 21.02 -1.92
N ALA A 332 -50.41 22.01 -2.82
CA ALA A 332 -49.32 22.97 -2.92
C ALA A 332 -49.09 23.74 -1.60
N GLY A 333 -47.84 23.82 -1.17
CA GLY A 333 -47.41 24.42 0.09
C GLY A 333 -47.68 23.60 1.34
N ALA A 334 -48.31 22.42 1.24
CA ALA A 334 -48.49 21.51 2.36
C ALA A 334 -47.15 20.91 2.82
N ASP A 335 -47.05 20.60 4.11
CA ASP A 335 -46.02 19.74 4.70
C ASP A 335 -44.54 20.10 4.42
N LYS A 336 -44.26 21.32 3.93
CA LYS A 336 -42.89 21.78 3.65
C LYS A 336 -41.96 21.65 4.86
N GLU A 337 -42.42 22.03 6.05
CA GLU A 337 -41.65 21.88 7.29
C GLU A 337 -41.39 20.41 7.63
N VAL A 338 -42.33 19.52 7.31
CA VAL A 338 -42.18 18.07 7.49
C VAL A 338 -41.13 17.53 6.54
N HIS A 339 -41.20 17.84 5.24
CA HIS A 339 -40.22 17.40 4.25
C HIS A 339 -38.81 17.94 4.51
N GLN A 340 -38.72 19.17 4.99
CA GLN A 340 -37.44 19.74 5.40
C GLN A 340 -36.86 18.94 6.58
N LYS A 341 -37.70 18.65 7.58
CA LYS A 341 -37.31 17.87 8.74
C LYS A 341 -36.91 16.44 8.37
N ASP A 342 -37.64 15.78 7.48
CA ASP A 342 -37.33 14.43 7.01
C ASP A 342 -35.95 14.38 6.32
N LEU A 343 -35.63 15.40 5.50
CA LEU A 343 -34.32 15.53 4.88
C LEU A 343 -33.21 15.79 5.91
N GLU A 344 -33.42 16.70 6.86
CA GLU A 344 -32.46 16.98 7.94
C GLU A 344 -32.17 15.75 8.80
N ASP A 345 -33.23 15.01 9.18
CA ASP A 345 -33.13 13.79 9.98
C ASP A 345 -32.39 12.69 9.19
N ALA A 346 -32.69 12.53 7.88
CA ALA A 346 -31.97 11.60 7.02
C ALA A 346 -30.48 11.96 6.84
N ILE A 347 -30.14 13.24 6.64
CA ILE A 347 -28.74 13.72 6.57
C ILE A 347 -28.01 13.34 7.85
N LYS A 348 -28.60 13.62 9.01
CA LYS A 348 -28.02 13.34 10.31
C LYS A 348 -27.80 11.84 10.51
N GLU A 349 -28.79 11.01 10.21
CA GLU A 349 -28.70 9.56 10.35
C GLU A 349 -27.63 8.95 9.45
N TYR A 350 -27.59 9.33 8.17
CA TYR A 350 -26.57 8.82 7.26
C TYR A 350 -25.17 9.28 7.65
N THR A 351 -25.00 10.53 8.07
CA THR A 351 -23.70 11.04 8.53
C THR A 351 -23.20 10.27 9.74
N ALA A 352 -24.05 10.06 10.75
CA ALA A 352 -23.71 9.26 11.93
C ALA A 352 -23.38 7.80 11.58
N ALA A 353 -24.09 7.21 10.60
CA ALA A 353 -23.79 5.88 10.13
C ALA A 353 -22.45 5.79 9.39
N ALA A 354 -22.07 6.80 8.60
CA ALA A 354 -20.77 6.87 7.95
C ALA A 354 -19.63 6.89 8.98
N GLU A 355 -19.77 7.67 10.06
CA GLU A 355 -18.81 7.69 11.18
C GLU A 355 -18.71 6.32 11.86
N LYS A 356 -19.84 5.69 12.18
CA LYS A 356 -19.87 4.36 12.78
C LYS A 356 -19.25 3.29 11.88
N ILE A 357 -19.50 3.34 10.57
CA ILE A 357 -18.87 2.45 9.58
C ILE A 357 -17.36 2.64 9.59
N PHE A 358 -16.90 3.89 9.56
CA PHE A 358 -15.49 4.22 9.60
C PHE A 358 -14.81 3.58 10.83
N GLU A 359 -15.31 3.88 12.03
CA GLU A 359 -14.77 3.32 13.28
C GLU A 359 -14.71 1.80 13.26
N LYS A 360 -15.76 1.14 12.76
CA LYS A 360 -15.85 -0.32 12.71
C LYS A 360 -14.90 -0.94 11.69
N CYS A 361 -14.76 -0.34 10.51
CA CYS A 361 -13.78 -0.79 9.52
C CYS A 361 -12.36 -0.69 10.07
N ILE A 362 -12.01 0.42 10.74
CA ILE A 362 -10.69 0.60 11.35
C ILE A 362 -10.46 -0.45 12.45
N ALA A 363 -11.40 -0.60 13.38
CA ALA A 363 -11.27 -1.57 14.46
C ALA A 363 -11.09 -2.99 13.92
N TRP A 364 -11.93 -3.41 12.97
CA TRP A 364 -11.83 -4.71 12.31
C TRP A 364 -10.44 -4.93 11.71
N ARG A 365 -9.94 -3.96 10.93
CA ARG A 365 -8.62 -4.07 10.30
C ARG A 365 -7.52 -4.24 11.35
N MET A 366 -7.50 -3.36 12.36
CA MET A 366 -6.46 -3.35 13.38
C MET A 366 -6.47 -4.55 14.32
N GLU A 367 -7.61 -5.23 14.47
CA GLU A 367 -7.76 -6.38 15.37
C GLU A 367 -7.62 -7.73 14.65
N GLN A 368 -8.09 -7.85 13.40
CA GLN A 368 -8.27 -9.15 12.74
C GLN A 368 -7.18 -9.48 11.71
N THR A 369 -6.44 -8.48 11.20
CA THR A 369 -5.58 -8.67 10.03
C THR A 369 -4.08 -8.52 10.31
N ILE A 370 -3.72 -7.92 11.45
CA ILE A 370 -2.34 -7.75 11.90
C ILE A 370 -2.15 -8.49 13.22
N PHE A 371 -1.36 -9.55 13.21
CA PHE A 371 -1.15 -10.39 14.38
C PHE A 371 0.28 -10.93 14.43
N LYS A 372 0.67 -11.33 15.63
CA LYS A 372 1.95 -11.95 15.94
C LYS A 372 1.75 -13.47 15.95
N THR A 373 2.53 -14.22 15.19
CA THR A 373 2.49 -15.69 15.30
C THR A 373 3.09 -16.15 16.63
N PRO A 374 2.77 -17.37 17.10
CA PRO A 374 3.61 -18.06 18.07
C PRO A 374 5.01 -18.28 17.50
N TRP A 375 5.99 -18.50 18.38
CA TRP A 375 7.33 -18.91 17.99
C TRP A 375 7.31 -20.27 17.28
N ILE A 376 7.91 -20.35 16.09
CA ILE A 376 8.07 -21.59 15.33
C ILE A 376 9.51 -22.08 15.50
N LYS A 377 9.67 -23.32 15.96
CA LYS A 377 10.98 -24.01 16.03
C LYS A 377 11.18 -24.79 14.73
N THR A 378 12.31 -24.63 14.06
CA THR A 378 12.63 -25.45 12.89
C THR A 378 13.22 -26.79 13.31
N GLU A 379 12.51 -27.90 13.10
CA GLU A 379 12.92 -29.24 13.56
C GLU A 379 14.18 -29.80 12.87
N TRP A 380 14.69 -29.15 11.81
CA TRP A 380 15.76 -29.65 10.95
C TRP A 380 17.19 -29.34 11.42
N VAL A 381 17.38 -28.62 12.53
CA VAL A 381 18.72 -28.29 13.07
C VAL A 381 18.91 -29.02 14.40
N VAL A 382 19.85 -29.97 14.42
CA VAL A 382 20.05 -30.96 15.50
C VAL A 382 20.54 -30.33 16.81
N ASN A 383 21.12 -29.13 16.77
CA ASN A 383 21.58 -28.38 17.94
C ASN A 383 21.07 -26.94 17.86
N ASP A 384 20.17 -26.56 18.79
CA ASP A 384 19.60 -25.22 18.95
C ASP A 384 18.98 -24.59 17.69
N PRO A 385 17.79 -25.07 17.28
CA PRO A 385 17.17 -24.60 16.06
C PRO A 385 16.84 -23.10 16.14
N PRO A 386 17.09 -22.34 15.05
CA PRO A 386 16.66 -20.95 14.99
C PRO A 386 15.15 -20.88 15.24
N GLN A 387 14.78 -19.92 16.08
CA GLN A 387 13.38 -19.64 16.37
C GLN A 387 12.95 -18.43 15.53
N PHE A 388 11.76 -18.53 14.96
CA PHE A 388 11.19 -17.48 14.14
C PHE A 388 9.87 -17.04 14.72
N ARG A 389 9.64 -15.73 14.71
CA ARG A 389 8.32 -15.15 14.92
C ARG A 389 8.01 -14.23 13.76
N PHE A 390 6.79 -14.34 13.27
CA PHE A 390 6.35 -13.58 12.13
C PHE A 390 5.33 -12.55 12.58
N VAL A 391 5.46 -11.35 12.05
CA VAL A 391 4.40 -10.34 12.08
C VAL A 391 3.85 -10.25 10.67
N HIS A 392 2.56 -10.56 10.54
CA HIS A 392 1.87 -10.61 9.26
C HIS A 392 0.90 -9.44 9.13
N ASP A 393 0.90 -8.80 7.97
CA ASP A 393 -0.24 -8.07 7.43
C ASP A 393 -0.83 -8.92 6.30
N TYR A 394 -1.94 -9.60 6.55
CA TYR A 394 -2.55 -10.54 5.59
C TYR A 394 -3.05 -9.88 4.30
N GLU A 395 -3.49 -8.63 4.36
CA GLU A 395 -4.11 -7.98 3.19
C GLU A 395 -3.07 -7.41 2.25
N ARG A 396 -1.94 -6.97 2.81
CA ARG A 396 -0.77 -6.56 2.02
C ARG A 396 0.17 -7.71 1.70
N ASP A 397 -0.06 -8.88 2.30
CA ASP A 397 0.84 -10.04 2.25
C ASP A 397 2.28 -9.68 2.69
N ILE A 398 2.40 -8.75 3.63
CA ILE A 398 3.70 -8.34 4.18
C ILE A 398 4.01 -9.20 5.39
N VAL A 399 5.19 -9.81 5.37
CA VAL A 399 5.70 -10.62 6.47
C VAL A 399 7.03 -10.05 6.95
N ARG A 400 7.09 -9.66 8.22
CA ARG A 400 8.34 -9.31 8.89
C ARG A 400 8.76 -10.46 9.80
N ILE A 401 10.03 -10.86 9.70
CA ILE A 401 10.57 -12.03 10.40
C ILE A 401 11.50 -11.55 11.51
N ALA A 402 11.12 -11.80 12.76
CA ALA A 402 12.05 -11.75 13.88
C ALA A 402 12.78 -13.09 13.94
N LYS A 403 14.07 -13.07 13.60
CA LYS A 403 14.94 -14.26 13.61
C LYS A 403 15.77 -14.29 14.88
N TRP A 404 15.71 -15.40 15.60
CA TRP A 404 16.65 -15.69 16.66
C TRP A 404 17.66 -16.74 16.21
N ASN A 405 18.91 -16.33 16.06
CA ASN A 405 20.02 -17.28 16.03
C ASN A 405 20.39 -17.57 17.49
N VAL A 406 19.83 -18.64 18.06
CA VAL A 406 20.45 -19.27 19.23
C VAL A 406 21.86 -19.63 18.76
N GLY A 407 22.90 -19.05 19.37
CA GLY A 407 24.22 -18.97 18.77
C GLY A 407 24.68 -20.25 18.11
N THR A 408 24.74 -20.26 16.78
CA THR A 408 25.55 -21.23 16.04
C THR A 408 27.01 -20.89 16.30
N HIS A 409 27.52 -21.33 17.45
CA HIS A 409 28.85 -21.85 17.46
C HIS A 409 28.80 -23.12 16.60
N LEU A 410 29.08 -22.96 15.31
CA LEU A 410 29.96 -23.93 14.68
C LEU A 410 31.29 -23.79 15.45
N SER A 411 31.39 -24.44 16.61
CA SER A 411 32.65 -25.02 17.00
C SER A 411 32.99 -25.94 15.83
N TYR A 412 33.77 -25.43 14.88
CA TYR A 412 34.47 -26.30 13.96
C TYR A 412 35.11 -27.35 14.86
N PRO A 413 34.80 -28.65 14.69
CA PRO A 413 35.65 -29.65 15.31
C PRO A 413 37.06 -29.29 14.86
N PRO A 414 38.03 -29.13 15.79
CA PRO A 414 39.38 -28.74 15.40
C PRO A 414 39.80 -29.71 14.31
N ASN A 415 40.07 -29.20 13.10
CA ASN A 415 40.56 -30.02 12.01
C ASN A 415 41.79 -30.75 12.54
N GLU A 416 41.67 -32.07 12.73
CA GLU A 416 42.75 -32.95 13.21
C GLU A 416 43.97 -32.93 12.29
N THR A 417 43.88 -32.31 11.12
CA THR A 417 44.98 -32.15 10.16
C THR A 417 45.96 -31.01 10.47
N TYR A 418 45.76 -30.23 11.53
CA TYR A 418 46.73 -29.22 11.98
C TYR A 418 47.57 -29.67 13.20
N ARG A 419 47.86 -30.98 13.31
CA ARG A 419 48.73 -31.54 14.36
C ARG A 419 50.11 -32.03 13.92
N ASP A 420 50.41 -32.10 12.62
CA ASP A 420 51.63 -32.79 12.14
C ASP A 420 52.85 -31.91 11.83
N THR A 421 52.87 -30.61 12.19
CA THR A 421 54.08 -29.76 11.97
C THR A 421 54.54 -28.92 13.15
N ALA A 422 53.96 -29.07 14.34
CA ALA A 422 54.52 -28.46 15.54
C ALA A 422 55.65 -29.36 16.07
N HIS A 423 56.90 -28.90 15.88
CA HIS A 423 58.08 -29.42 16.56
C HIS A 423 57.80 -29.54 18.07
N GLU A 424 57.77 -30.77 18.58
CA GLU A 424 57.70 -31.07 20.00
C GLU A 424 59.02 -30.63 20.66
N ASP A 425 59.01 -29.50 21.37
CA ASP A 425 59.96 -29.24 22.45
C ASP A 425 59.40 -29.88 23.73
N PRO A 426 59.96 -30.99 24.22
CA PRO A 426 59.44 -31.71 25.38
C PRO A 426 59.62 -30.96 26.71
N ASN A 427 60.23 -29.77 26.73
CA ASN A 427 60.37 -28.96 27.95
C ASN A 427 59.46 -27.72 28.00
N ASP A 428 58.71 -27.42 26.95
CA ASP A 428 57.84 -26.24 26.95
C ASP A 428 56.48 -26.56 27.56
N LYS A 429 56.42 -26.55 28.91
CA LYS A 429 55.18 -26.59 29.69
C LYS A 429 54.42 -25.26 29.53
N TRP A 430 53.90 -24.99 28.33
CA TRP A 430 52.80 -24.05 28.18
C TRP A 430 51.54 -24.67 28.77
N GLN A 431 51.35 -24.48 30.08
CA GLN A 431 50.01 -24.43 30.63
C GLN A 431 49.30 -23.28 29.91
N LEU A 432 48.34 -23.57 29.04
CA LEU A 432 47.45 -22.56 28.48
C LEU A 432 46.71 -21.89 29.66
N PRO A 433 46.93 -20.59 29.96
CA PRO A 433 46.37 -19.93 31.14
C PRO A 433 44.86 -19.63 31.04
N TRP A 434 44.13 -20.27 30.13
CA TRP A 434 42.78 -19.86 29.76
C TRP A 434 41.79 -21.02 29.88
N GLU A 435 41.60 -21.51 31.11
CA GLU A 435 40.27 -21.98 31.50
C GLU A 435 39.37 -20.74 31.56
N HIS A 436 38.82 -20.34 30.42
CA HIS A 436 37.93 -19.20 30.29
C HIS A 436 36.58 -19.49 30.99
N GLU A 437 36.50 -19.28 32.30
CA GLU A 437 35.24 -19.08 33.03
C GLU A 437 34.47 -17.83 32.56
N ASP A 438 35.04 -17.01 31.66
CA ASP A 438 34.47 -15.74 31.20
C ASP A 438 33.81 -15.78 29.80
N ILE A 439 33.53 -16.97 29.22
CA ILE A 439 32.80 -17.08 27.92
C ILE A 439 31.35 -16.55 28.02
N ASP A 440 30.83 -16.36 29.23
CA ASP A 440 29.49 -15.80 29.47
C ASP A 440 29.45 -14.26 29.57
N ARG A 441 30.59 -13.57 29.37
CA ARG A 441 30.66 -12.09 29.30
C ARG A 441 30.37 -11.55 27.89
N ARG A 442 29.39 -12.13 27.19
CA ARG A 442 28.87 -11.42 26.00
C ARG A 442 28.13 -10.18 26.48
N PRO A 443 28.32 -9.01 25.86
CA PRO A 443 27.41 -7.90 26.04
C PRO A 443 26.02 -8.44 25.73
N LYS A 444 25.16 -8.47 26.75
CA LYS A 444 23.75 -8.68 26.53
C LYS A 444 23.34 -7.49 25.67
N LEU A 445 23.11 -7.70 24.38
CA LEU A 445 22.31 -6.80 23.54
C LEU A 445 21.11 -6.46 24.43
N GLY A 446 21.03 -5.23 24.93
CA GLY A 446 20.22 -4.95 26.13
C GLY A 446 18.72 -5.25 25.93
N PHE A 447 18.29 -5.39 24.68
CA PHE A 447 16.92 -5.65 24.27
C PHE A 447 16.60 -7.15 24.16
N THR A 448 15.32 -7.46 24.30
CA THR A 448 14.76 -8.80 24.13
C THR A 448 14.22 -9.01 22.71
N GLN A 449 13.98 -10.27 22.33
CA GLN A 449 13.33 -10.57 21.04
C GLN A 449 11.87 -10.08 20.99
N ASP A 450 11.20 -10.07 22.15
CA ASP A 450 9.84 -9.55 22.22
C ASP A 450 9.86 -8.05 21.90
N ASP A 451 10.89 -7.30 22.29
CA ASP A 451 11.07 -5.90 21.87
C ASP A 451 11.16 -5.78 20.34
N MET A 452 11.91 -6.65 19.67
CA MET A 452 11.97 -6.66 18.19
C MET A 452 10.62 -6.97 17.55
N VAL A 453 9.89 -7.92 18.12
CA VAL A 453 8.58 -8.34 17.61
C VAL A 453 7.54 -7.25 17.81
N GLU A 454 7.51 -6.62 18.99
CA GLU A 454 6.67 -5.45 19.25
C GLU A 454 7.04 -4.32 18.29
N ARG A 455 8.33 -4.12 18.01
CA ARG A 455 8.77 -3.15 17.01
C ARG A 455 8.09 -3.35 15.67
N TYR A 456 8.32 -4.53 15.08
CA TYR A 456 7.75 -4.86 13.78
C TYR A 456 6.22 -4.85 13.79
N TYR A 457 5.61 -5.22 14.91
CA TYR A 457 4.16 -5.14 15.09
C TYR A 457 3.64 -3.71 14.99
N HIS A 458 4.17 -2.76 15.75
CA HIS A 458 3.66 -1.38 15.65
C HIS A 458 4.08 -0.67 14.35
N ASP A 459 5.26 -0.95 13.81
CA ASP A 459 5.68 -0.37 12.51
C ASP A 459 4.71 -0.77 11.39
N LEU A 460 4.35 -2.07 11.33
CA LEU A 460 3.35 -2.55 10.38
C LEU A 460 1.96 -1.99 10.70
N ARG A 461 1.57 -1.95 11.98
CA ARG A 461 0.27 -1.42 12.41
C ARG A 461 0.09 0.04 12.04
N ASP A 462 1.10 0.89 12.22
CA ASP A 462 1.02 2.32 11.93
C ASP A 462 0.92 2.60 10.42
N SER A 463 1.73 1.91 9.62
CA SER A 463 1.66 1.97 8.15
C SER A 463 0.34 1.40 7.63
N ALA A 464 -0.13 0.30 8.22
CA ALA A 464 -1.41 -0.31 7.90
C ALA A 464 -2.58 0.62 8.22
N ASP A 465 -2.64 1.18 9.43
CA ASP A 465 -3.70 2.08 9.85
C ASP A 465 -3.76 3.31 8.95
N ALA A 466 -2.64 4.01 8.73
CA ALA A 466 -2.65 5.27 8.02
C ALA A 466 -3.24 5.15 6.61
N ILE A 467 -2.75 4.18 5.84
CA ILE A 467 -3.24 3.92 4.49
C ILE A 467 -4.69 3.44 4.56
N TYR A 468 -5.00 2.39 5.33
CA TYR A 468 -6.34 1.81 5.36
C TYR A 468 -7.41 2.81 5.81
N ARG A 469 -7.08 3.64 6.80
CA ARG A 469 -7.90 4.76 7.24
C ARG A 469 -8.20 5.72 6.11
N GLN A 470 -7.20 6.03 5.28
CA GLN A 470 -7.41 6.85 4.11
C GLN A 470 -8.33 6.17 3.09
N GLN A 471 -8.18 4.87 2.85
CA GLN A 471 -9.05 4.10 1.93
C GLN A 471 -10.52 4.19 2.34
N ILE A 472 -10.81 4.01 3.63
CA ILE A 472 -12.17 4.11 4.16
C ILE A 472 -12.67 5.56 4.13
N LYS A 473 -11.82 6.55 4.51
CA LYS A 473 -12.16 7.98 4.37
C LYS A 473 -12.46 8.35 2.92
N ASP A 474 -11.76 7.78 1.95
CA ASP A 474 -11.99 8.02 0.52
C ASP A 474 -13.30 7.43 0.05
N LEU A 475 -13.61 6.21 0.50
CA LEU A 475 -14.89 5.57 0.18
C LEU A 475 -16.07 6.37 0.73
N LEU A 476 -15.93 6.90 1.95
CA LEU A 476 -16.96 7.67 2.63
C LEU A 476 -16.95 9.16 2.30
N ALA A 477 -15.91 9.69 1.65
CA ALA A 477 -15.74 11.13 1.41
C ALA A 477 -17.00 11.85 0.87
N PRO A 478 -17.80 11.28 -0.05
CA PRO A 478 -19.02 11.93 -0.53
C PRO A 478 -20.03 12.26 0.57
N SER A 479 -20.00 11.56 1.71
CA SER A 479 -20.90 11.87 2.84
C SER A 479 -20.67 13.26 3.42
N LEU A 480 -19.47 13.82 3.26
CA LEU A 480 -19.15 15.18 3.70
C LEU A 480 -19.97 16.25 2.96
N GLN A 481 -20.53 15.90 1.79
CA GLN A 481 -21.37 16.78 0.98
C GLN A 481 -22.85 16.73 1.37
N TRP A 482 -23.29 15.71 2.10
CA TRP A 482 -24.71 15.50 2.45
C TRP A 482 -25.37 16.68 3.19
N PRO A 483 -24.69 17.40 4.12
CA PRO A 483 -25.27 18.58 4.75
C PRO A 483 -25.70 19.68 3.77
N GLN A 484 -25.20 19.66 2.53
CA GLN A 484 -25.55 20.66 1.51
C GLN A 484 -26.84 20.33 0.75
N PHE A 485 -27.42 19.14 0.93
CA PHE A 485 -28.68 18.77 0.27
C PHE A 485 -29.87 19.62 0.74
N ILE A 486 -29.79 20.18 1.95
CA ILE A 486 -30.82 21.07 2.51
C ILE A 486 -30.82 22.46 1.86
N ASN A 487 -29.73 22.85 1.19
CA ASN A 487 -29.57 24.18 0.64
C ASN A 487 -30.30 24.34 -0.70
N ASP A 488 -31.07 25.43 -0.83
CA ASP A 488 -31.72 25.84 -2.10
C ASP A 488 -30.77 26.58 -3.06
N ASN A 489 -29.47 26.40 -2.90
CA ASN A 489 -28.49 27.11 -3.71
C ASN A 489 -28.55 26.55 -5.13
N LYS A 490 -29.22 27.28 -6.04
CA LYS A 490 -29.48 27.02 -7.48
C LYS A 490 -28.29 26.41 -8.24
N GLY A 491 -28.00 25.14 -8.00
CA GLY A 491 -26.85 24.43 -8.56
C GLY A 491 -25.47 24.88 -8.05
N GLN A 492 -25.40 25.65 -6.96
CA GLN A 492 -24.12 26.02 -6.33
C GLN A 492 -23.92 25.21 -5.06
N TYR A 493 -22.94 24.31 -5.06
CA TYR A 493 -22.45 23.66 -3.86
C TYR A 493 -21.04 24.16 -3.54
N THR A 494 -20.70 24.16 -2.26
CA THR A 494 -19.37 24.55 -1.79
C THR A 494 -18.57 23.27 -1.58
N PRO A 495 -17.53 23.00 -2.38
CA PRO A 495 -16.70 21.83 -2.16
C PRO A 495 -16.15 21.82 -0.74
N VAL A 496 -16.27 20.69 -0.04
CA VAL A 496 -15.81 20.56 1.36
C VAL A 496 -14.33 20.20 1.35
N PRO A 497 -13.44 21.03 1.90
CA PRO A 497 -12.03 20.68 1.99
C PRO A 497 -11.84 19.55 3.01
N ARG A 498 -10.95 18.61 2.70
CA ARG A 498 -10.50 17.58 3.62
C ARG A 498 -9.02 17.27 3.43
N ASP A 499 -8.40 16.76 4.47
CA ASP A 499 -7.04 16.24 4.39
C ASP A 499 -7.03 14.77 3.96
N VAL A 500 -6.15 14.46 3.02
CA VAL A 500 -5.94 13.13 2.45
C VAL A 500 -4.50 12.75 2.63
N ILE A 501 -4.27 11.63 3.33
CA ILE A 501 -2.95 11.03 3.46
C ILE A 501 -2.46 10.67 2.06
N CYS A 502 -1.43 11.37 1.60
CA CYS A 502 -0.83 11.13 0.31
C CYS A 502 0.29 10.09 0.39
N THR A 503 0.98 10.00 1.53
CA THR A 503 2.03 9.02 1.76
C THR A 503 2.34 8.92 3.26
N THR A 504 2.87 7.78 3.68
CA THR A 504 3.50 7.58 4.98
C THR A 504 4.88 7.01 4.77
N THR A 505 5.76 7.18 5.74
CA THR A 505 7.06 6.50 5.72
C THR A 505 6.92 5.08 6.27
N GLU A 506 7.89 4.21 6.05
CA GLU A 506 8.14 3.20 7.09
C GLU A 506 8.86 3.88 8.25
N THR A 507 8.88 3.25 9.43
CA THR A 507 9.74 3.72 10.51
C THR A 507 11.19 3.64 10.03
N LEU A 508 11.87 4.78 9.99
CA LEU A 508 13.26 4.88 9.54
C LEU A 508 14.18 4.72 10.73
N GLY A 509 15.21 3.90 10.54
CA GLY A 509 16.04 3.39 11.62
C GLY A 509 15.54 2.02 12.05
N SER A 510 16.49 1.12 12.28
CA SER A 510 16.25 -0.25 12.71
C SER A 510 16.89 -0.55 14.06
N GLY A 511 17.44 0.47 14.75
CA GLY A 511 18.09 0.32 16.04
C GLY A 511 17.13 -0.17 17.11
N ILE A 512 17.48 -1.22 17.85
CA ILE A 512 16.63 -1.79 18.90
C ILE A 512 17.39 -1.69 20.21
N THR A 513 16.79 -1.05 21.19
CA THR A 513 17.40 -0.78 22.50
C THR A 513 16.41 -1.12 23.61
N THR A 514 16.95 -1.44 24.79
CA THR A 514 16.16 -1.74 25.98
C THR A 514 15.30 -0.56 26.37
N GLY A 515 14.03 -0.81 26.71
CA GLY A 515 13.15 0.24 27.22
C GLY A 515 12.69 1.22 26.14
N MET A 516 12.86 0.90 24.86
CA MET A 516 12.26 1.70 23.80
C MET A 516 10.73 1.75 23.96
N THR A 517 10.18 2.93 23.70
CA THR A 517 8.76 3.23 23.77
C THR A 517 8.27 3.62 22.38
N HIS A 518 7.19 2.98 21.95
CA HIS A 518 6.48 3.37 20.74
C HIS A 518 5.76 4.70 20.97
N PHE A 519 5.78 5.57 19.96
CA PHE A 519 4.94 6.76 19.93
C PHE A 519 4.23 6.88 18.58
N ASN A 520 3.01 7.40 18.61
CA ASN A 520 2.25 7.73 17.41
C ASN A 520 1.36 8.95 17.70
N ASP A 521 1.65 10.08 17.05
CA ASP A 521 0.98 11.35 17.31
C ASP A 521 -0.37 11.49 16.61
N ARG A 522 -0.85 10.50 15.87
CA ARG A 522 -2.07 10.63 15.03
C ARG A 522 -3.27 11.21 15.78
N GLU A 523 -3.69 10.57 16.86
CA GLU A 523 -4.86 10.99 17.64
C GLU A 523 -4.64 12.35 18.32
N PHE A 524 -3.39 12.61 18.72
CA PHE A 524 -3.00 13.88 19.30
C PHE A 524 -3.10 15.02 18.27
N ALA A 525 -2.61 14.78 17.05
CA ALA A 525 -2.68 15.71 15.93
C ALA A 525 -4.13 15.94 15.47
N GLU A 526 -4.96 14.90 15.37
CA GLU A 526 -6.38 15.03 15.04
C GLU A 526 -7.13 15.90 16.06
N LYS A 527 -6.78 15.79 17.34
CA LYS A 527 -7.41 16.57 18.43
C LYS A 527 -6.89 18.01 18.51
N HIS A 528 -5.60 18.22 18.30
CA HIS A 528 -4.94 19.51 18.59
C HIS A 528 -4.61 20.33 17.34
N GLY A 529 -4.78 19.78 16.13
CA GLY A 529 -4.58 20.49 14.87
C GLY A 529 -3.17 20.34 14.30
N PRO A 530 -2.75 21.22 13.37
CA PRO A 530 -1.49 21.08 12.65
C PRO A 530 -0.25 21.32 13.53
N ILE A 531 0.91 20.83 13.06
CA ILE A 531 2.20 21.09 13.69
C ILE A 531 2.45 22.60 13.76
N SER A 532 2.73 23.07 14.97
CA SER A 532 2.93 24.48 15.34
C SER A 532 4.34 24.76 15.85
N GLN A 533 5.03 23.75 16.37
CA GLN A 533 6.42 23.84 16.81
C GLN A 533 7.09 22.46 16.74
N ILE A 534 8.40 22.46 16.51
CA ILE A 534 9.26 21.28 16.57
C ILE A 534 10.48 21.63 17.42
N ALA A 535 10.84 20.77 18.34
CA ALA A 535 12.10 20.87 19.09
C ALA A 535 12.88 19.58 18.92
N ILE A 536 14.17 19.68 18.64
CA ILE A 536 15.05 18.54 18.43
C ILE A 536 16.29 18.74 19.29
N TRP A 537 16.64 17.70 20.03
CA TRP A 537 17.86 17.55 20.79
C TRP A 537 18.77 16.64 20.01
N GLY A 538 19.99 17.08 19.75
CA GLY A 538 20.95 16.25 19.03
C GLY A 538 22.38 16.70 19.25
N TRP A 539 23.29 15.73 19.09
CA TRP A 539 24.72 15.97 19.06
C TRP A 539 25.35 15.19 17.89
N ASP A 540 25.84 13.98 18.14
CA ASP A 540 26.26 13.00 17.15
C ASP A 540 25.08 12.21 16.57
N ARG A 541 23.98 12.06 17.33
CA ARG A 541 22.73 11.46 16.86
C ARG A 541 21.52 12.35 17.16
N VAL A 542 20.33 11.89 16.75
CA VAL A 542 19.06 12.47 17.21
C VAL A 542 18.74 11.89 18.58
N GLU A 543 19.08 12.65 19.62
CA GLU A 543 18.88 12.25 21.02
C GLU A 543 17.41 12.27 21.38
N GLY A 544 16.70 13.34 21.02
CA GLY A 544 15.30 13.47 21.36
C GLY A 544 14.55 14.50 20.52
N PHE A 545 13.24 14.47 20.58
CA PHE A 545 12.40 15.50 19.99
C PHE A 545 11.07 15.65 20.72
N GLU A 546 10.40 16.76 20.43
CA GLU A 546 9.04 17.04 20.84
C GLU A 546 8.34 17.80 19.69
N ILE A 547 7.07 17.48 19.44
CA ILE A 547 6.23 18.15 18.45
C ILE A 547 5.09 18.83 19.18
N TRP A 548 4.71 20.03 18.74
CA TRP A 548 3.53 20.71 19.24
C TRP A 548 2.48 20.78 18.15
N TYR A 549 1.25 20.43 18.48
CA TYR A 549 0.10 20.49 17.61
C TYR A 549 -0.85 21.57 18.14
N GLY A 550 -1.15 22.59 17.34
CA GLY A 550 -1.95 23.74 17.76
C GLY A 550 -1.54 24.38 19.09
N GLY A 551 -0.23 24.46 19.36
CA GLY A 551 0.34 25.02 20.59
C GLY A 551 0.42 24.06 21.79
N VAL A 552 -0.04 22.81 21.66
CA VAL A 552 0.01 21.80 22.73
C VAL A 552 1.11 20.77 22.42
N GLY A 553 2.03 20.56 23.36
CA GLY A 553 3.13 19.60 23.19
C GLY A 553 2.66 18.15 23.29
N SER A 554 3.12 17.29 22.38
CA SER A 554 2.83 15.85 22.36
C SER A 554 3.60 15.04 23.41
N GLY A 555 4.45 15.72 24.19
CA GLY A 555 5.40 15.10 25.10
C GLY A 555 6.76 14.86 24.45
N HIS A 556 7.81 15.00 25.26
CA HIS A 556 9.19 14.74 24.88
C HIS A 556 9.46 13.25 24.69
N ARG A 557 10.29 12.91 23.69
CA ARG A 557 10.74 11.56 23.34
C ARG A 557 12.25 11.55 23.21
N GLY A 558 12.89 10.47 23.66
CA GLY A 558 14.34 10.36 23.62
C GLY A 558 15.01 11.03 24.81
N GLY A 559 16.30 11.31 24.66
CA GLY A 559 17.12 11.99 25.65
C GLY A 559 17.09 13.52 25.54
N TYR A 560 17.52 14.16 26.63
CA TYR A 560 17.75 15.61 26.70
C TYR A 560 19.20 16.02 26.38
N SER A 561 20.04 15.06 26.01
CA SER A 561 21.44 15.26 25.63
C SER A 561 21.56 16.15 24.38
N GLY A 562 22.65 16.91 24.30
CA GLY A 562 22.97 17.72 23.12
C GLY A 562 22.30 19.09 23.07
N GLU A 563 22.43 19.75 21.93
CA GLU A 563 21.91 21.10 21.71
C GLU A 563 20.43 21.05 21.32
N LYS A 564 19.58 21.72 22.10
CA LYS A 564 18.16 21.90 21.75
C LYS A 564 18.03 22.95 20.66
N LYS A 565 17.51 22.57 19.50
CA LYS A 565 17.08 23.50 18.45
C LYS A 565 15.56 23.53 18.39
N MET A 566 14.99 24.69 18.08
CA MET A 566 13.55 24.88 17.99
C MET A 566 13.16 25.55 16.68
N LEU A 567 12.06 25.07 16.11
CA LEU A 567 11.45 25.57 14.89
C LEU A 567 9.99 25.88 15.20
N GLN A 568 9.64 27.16 15.08
CA GLN A 568 8.24 27.57 15.09
C GLN A 568 7.64 27.33 13.70
N VAL A 569 6.38 26.90 13.63
CA VAL A 569 5.60 26.84 12.39
C VAL A 569 4.53 27.90 12.50
N GLY A 570 4.70 28.99 11.74
CA GLY A 570 3.83 30.16 11.79
C GLY A 570 2.44 29.89 11.24
N GLU A 571 1.52 30.83 11.45
CA GLU A 571 0.18 30.78 10.88
C GLU A 571 0.24 30.72 9.34
N GLY A 572 -0.38 29.69 8.75
CA GLY A 572 -0.34 29.46 7.31
C GLY A 572 0.97 28.84 6.79
N GLU A 573 1.91 28.51 7.67
CA GLU A 573 3.06 27.65 7.35
C GLU A 573 2.74 26.18 7.66
N SER A 574 3.45 25.25 7.03
CA SER A 574 3.30 23.81 7.34
C SER A 574 4.59 23.07 7.04
N VAL A 575 4.85 21.97 7.73
CA VAL A 575 6.04 21.15 7.45
C VAL A 575 5.81 20.41 6.12
N VAL A 576 6.46 20.82 5.04
CA VAL A 576 6.27 20.25 3.69
C VAL A 576 7.21 19.10 3.36
N CYS A 577 8.29 18.96 4.12
CA CYS A 577 9.26 17.89 3.91
C CYS A 577 9.90 17.48 5.24
N VAL A 578 10.20 16.19 5.35
CA VAL A 578 11.09 15.64 6.37
C VAL A 578 12.13 14.79 5.66
N SER A 579 13.39 14.99 6.03
CA SER A 579 14.49 14.16 5.57
C SER A 579 15.35 13.73 6.74
N GLY A 580 16.16 12.72 6.53
CA GLY A 580 17.08 12.28 7.55
C GLY A 580 18.03 11.22 7.04
N ARG A 581 18.91 10.85 7.95
CA ARG A 581 20.01 9.93 7.70
C ARG A 581 19.99 8.87 8.77
N ILE A 582 20.06 7.61 8.34
CA ILE A 582 20.37 6.49 9.21
C ILE A 582 21.88 6.22 9.11
N SER A 583 22.52 5.76 10.18
CA SER A 583 23.93 5.39 10.08
C SER A 583 24.09 4.32 9.00
N GLU A 584 24.95 4.56 8.00
CA GLU A 584 25.31 3.50 7.05
C GLU A 584 25.99 2.39 7.84
N PHE A 585 25.59 1.14 7.56
CA PHE A 585 26.35 -0.02 7.95
C PHE A 585 27.73 0.09 7.30
N GLN A 586 28.73 0.62 8.02
CA GLN A 586 30.11 0.57 7.56
C GLN A 586 30.54 -0.88 7.58
N GLN A 587 30.34 -1.55 6.44
CA GLN A 587 30.96 -2.82 6.08
C GLN A 587 32.45 -2.59 5.82
N ASP A 588 33.15 -1.89 6.71
CA ASP A 588 34.60 -1.91 6.66
C ASP A 588 35.03 -3.33 7.04
N ASN A 589 35.52 -4.05 6.03
CA ASN A 589 36.13 -5.37 6.17
C ASN A 589 37.39 -5.35 7.04
N SER A 590 37.78 -4.21 7.62
CA SER A 590 38.71 -4.17 8.73
C SER A 590 38.10 -4.89 9.94
N MET A 591 38.35 -6.20 10.00
CA MET A 591 38.23 -7.00 11.21
C MET A 591 39.18 -6.43 12.27
N VAL A 592 38.84 -5.30 12.88
CA VAL A 592 39.44 -4.88 14.14
C VAL A 592 38.86 -5.81 15.20
N PRO A 593 39.65 -6.74 15.76
CA PRO A 593 39.17 -7.66 16.77
C PRO A 593 39.08 -6.85 18.08
N GLY A 594 37.88 -6.43 18.48
CA GLY A 594 37.71 -5.79 19.79
C GLY A 594 36.48 -4.90 20.03
N GLY A 595 35.73 -4.47 19.01
CA GLY A 595 34.54 -3.63 19.21
C GLY A 595 33.30 -4.22 18.52
N ALA A 596 32.56 -5.09 19.20
CA ALA A 596 31.40 -5.78 18.63
C ALA A 596 30.06 -5.09 18.85
N ASP A 597 29.99 -4.01 19.65
CA ASP A 597 28.70 -3.57 20.22
C ASP A 597 27.84 -2.69 19.31
N ASP A 598 28.41 -1.80 18.49
CA ASP A 598 27.60 -0.81 17.74
C ASP A 598 27.28 -1.19 16.28
N ARG A 599 27.74 -2.35 15.81
CA ARG A 599 27.80 -2.64 14.36
C ARG A 599 26.51 -3.17 13.72
N TYR A 600 25.41 -3.34 14.46
CA TYR A 600 24.20 -4.00 13.93
C TYR A 600 22.92 -3.16 13.93
N CYS A 601 22.97 -1.89 14.33
CA CYS A 601 21.78 -1.06 14.45
C CYS A 601 21.90 0.17 13.54
N GLU A 602 20.96 0.33 12.61
CA GLU A 602 20.86 1.56 11.82
C GLU A 602 20.11 2.59 12.66
N TYR A 603 20.86 3.40 13.42
CA TYR A 603 20.28 4.45 14.26
C TYR A 603 19.91 5.67 13.42
N LEU A 604 18.92 6.45 13.88
CA LEU A 604 18.59 7.74 13.27
C LEU A 604 19.69 8.76 13.61
N HIS A 605 20.62 8.93 12.67
CA HIS A 605 21.77 9.79 12.84
C HIS A 605 21.42 11.27 12.74
N SER A 606 20.54 11.64 11.80
CA SER A 606 20.08 13.02 11.66
C SER A 606 18.66 13.10 11.13
N ILE A 607 17.98 14.19 11.49
CA ILE A 607 16.64 14.51 11.00
C ILE A 607 16.53 16.01 10.69
N ARG A 608 15.82 16.33 9.62
CA ARG A 608 15.57 17.69 9.15
C ARG A 608 14.11 17.88 8.79
N PHE A 609 13.52 18.97 9.27
CA PHE A 609 12.16 19.38 8.93
C PHE A 609 12.21 20.67 8.11
N PHE A 610 11.37 20.76 7.09
CA PHE A 610 11.25 21.91 6.21
C PHE A 610 9.83 22.46 6.28
N VAL A 611 9.67 23.73 6.65
CA VAL A 611 8.36 24.42 6.78
C VAL A 611 8.02 25.23 5.52
N SER A 612 9.06 25.57 4.76
CA SER A 612 9.07 26.20 3.46
C SER A 612 10.53 26.17 3.00
N GLN A 613 10.86 26.54 1.75
CA GLN A 613 12.28 26.55 1.34
C GLN A 613 13.20 27.43 2.19
N GLU A 614 12.65 28.48 2.81
CA GLU A 614 13.44 29.45 3.57
C GLU A 614 13.57 29.08 5.05
N LYS A 615 12.75 28.16 5.55
CA LYS A 615 12.69 27.81 6.97
C LYS A 615 12.83 26.30 7.18
N SER A 616 13.98 25.91 7.75
CA SER A 616 14.24 24.53 8.13
C SER A 616 14.94 24.43 9.48
N ILE A 617 14.88 23.26 10.08
CA ILE A 617 15.64 22.88 11.28
C ILE A 617 16.25 21.50 11.05
N SER A 618 17.48 21.31 11.53
CA SER A 618 18.14 20.00 11.53
C SER A 618 19.02 19.80 12.76
N CYS A 619 19.02 18.56 13.26
CA CYS A 619 19.89 18.06 14.33
C CYS A 619 20.33 16.62 14.03
N GLY A 620 21.40 16.18 14.71
CA GLY A 620 22.08 14.90 14.48
C GLY A 620 23.36 15.04 13.65
N GLY A 621 24.25 14.03 13.71
CA GLY A 621 25.69 14.18 13.51
C GLY A 621 26.15 14.64 12.13
N ASP A 622 27.40 15.12 11.99
CA ASP A 622 28.57 14.86 12.84
C ASP A 622 28.93 16.05 13.76
N GLY A 623 29.51 15.79 14.94
CA GLY A 623 29.83 16.81 15.96
C GLY A 623 30.26 18.19 15.42
N GLY A 624 29.35 19.17 15.50
CA GLY A 624 29.61 20.58 15.19
C GLY A 624 29.36 20.98 13.73
N ALA A 625 28.22 21.65 13.47
CA ALA A 625 27.87 22.35 12.23
C ALA A 625 27.96 21.49 10.94
N GLY A 626 26.82 20.88 10.58
CA GLY A 626 26.65 19.97 9.45
C GLY A 626 27.50 20.27 8.21
N GLU A 627 28.36 19.33 7.84
CA GLU A 627 28.92 19.31 6.49
C GLU A 627 27.82 18.90 5.49
N PRO A 628 27.56 19.70 4.45
CA PRO A 628 26.54 19.42 3.42
C PRO A 628 26.97 18.36 2.38
N LYS A 629 27.97 17.52 2.67
CA LYS A 629 28.63 16.67 1.66
C LYS A 629 28.09 15.24 1.54
N MET A 630 27.23 14.78 2.46
CA MET A 630 26.63 13.45 2.36
C MET A 630 25.14 13.53 2.02
N PRO A 631 24.64 12.71 1.07
CA PRO A 631 23.23 12.71 0.69
C PRO A 631 22.35 12.16 1.82
N ASP A 632 21.14 12.71 1.97
CA ASP A 632 20.12 12.19 2.89
C ASP A 632 19.73 10.75 2.48
N ASN A 633 19.58 9.85 3.45
CA ASN A 633 19.16 8.46 3.17
C ASN A 633 17.67 8.35 2.88
N PHE A 634 16.88 9.32 3.35
CA PHE A 634 15.47 9.42 3.02
C PHE A 634 15.03 10.88 2.92
N ARG A 635 14.05 11.12 2.06
CA ARG A 635 13.41 12.42 1.87
C ARG A 635 11.96 12.23 1.49
N LEU A 636 11.05 12.85 2.24
CA LEU A 636 9.62 12.77 2.01
C LEU A 636 9.04 14.16 1.85
N GLY A 637 8.19 14.31 0.84
CA GLY A 637 7.82 15.62 0.33
C GLY A 637 8.95 16.25 -0.49
N GLN A 638 8.67 17.40 -1.08
CA GLN A 638 9.68 18.20 -1.78
C GLN A 638 9.81 19.55 -1.09
N PRO A 639 11.02 20.10 -0.97
CA PRO A 639 11.17 21.52 -0.70
C PRO A 639 10.68 22.28 -1.95
N TYR A 640 9.41 22.66 -1.99
CA TYR A 640 8.80 23.33 -3.14
C TYR A 640 9.30 24.77 -3.31
N ASN A 641 9.67 25.17 -4.54
CA ASN A 641 10.02 26.56 -4.90
C ASN A 641 8.82 27.53 -4.90
N GLY A 642 7.67 27.11 -4.37
CA GLY A 642 6.40 27.85 -4.43
C GLY A 642 5.93 28.30 -3.06
N PRO A 643 5.06 29.33 -2.99
CA PRO A 643 4.46 29.75 -1.73
C PRO A 643 3.70 28.57 -1.09
N THR A 644 3.92 28.34 0.20
CA THR A 644 3.34 27.27 1.05
C THR A 644 1.81 27.23 1.11
N LYS A 645 1.14 28.15 0.41
CA LYS A 645 -0.31 28.35 0.44
C LYS A 645 -1.07 27.49 -0.55
N ASP A 646 -0.40 26.74 -1.44
CA ASP A 646 -1.10 25.80 -2.32
C ASP A 646 -1.63 24.62 -1.47
N PRO A 647 -2.97 24.48 -1.31
CA PRO A 647 -3.57 23.40 -0.53
C PRO A 647 -3.22 22.00 -1.06
N ALA A 648 -2.79 21.88 -2.32
CA ALA A 648 -2.36 20.62 -2.90
C ALA A 648 -0.94 20.19 -2.45
N THR A 649 -0.19 21.08 -1.79
CA THR A 649 1.17 20.78 -1.30
C THR A 649 1.09 19.76 -0.16
N PRO A 650 1.77 18.60 -0.28
CA PRO A 650 1.90 17.65 0.82
C PRO A 650 2.53 18.31 2.05
N ARG A 651 1.93 18.07 3.21
CA ARG A 651 2.42 18.52 4.52
C ARG A 651 2.40 17.39 5.54
N VAL A 652 3.33 17.38 6.47
CA VAL A 652 3.34 16.43 7.58
C VAL A 652 2.16 16.71 8.50
N MET A 653 1.32 15.70 8.66
CA MET A 653 0.18 15.72 9.57
C MET A 653 0.60 15.32 10.99
N TYR A 654 1.35 14.23 11.12
CA TYR A 654 1.82 13.69 12.40
C TYR A 654 3.07 12.83 12.20
N VAL A 655 3.73 12.50 13.31
CA VAL A 655 4.91 11.62 13.35
C VAL A 655 4.63 10.38 14.23
N TYR A 656 5.39 9.32 14.00
CA TYR A 656 5.36 8.08 14.78
C TYR A 656 6.74 7.43 14.78
N GLY A 657 6.95 6.42 15.61
CA GLY A 657 8.23 5.72 15.68
C GLY A 657 8.56 5.25 17.08
N TRP A 658 9.87 5.22 17.38
CA TRP A 658 10.42 4.62 18.58
C TRP A 658 11.47 5.51 19.22
N ALA A 659 11.43 5.59 20.54
CA ALA A 659 12.42 6.32 21.32
C ALA A 659 12.81 5.53 22.56
N SER A 660 14.09 5.48 22.88
CA SER A 660 14.59 5.06 24.19
C SER A 660 14.66 6.26 25.14
N ASP A 661 15.18 6.07 26.35
CA ASP A 661 15.44 7.19 27.28
C ASP A 661 16.60 8.09 26.80
N GLU A 662 17.38 7.63 25.82
CA GLU A 662 18.59 8.30 25.34
C GLU A 662 18.44 8.81 23.91
N HIS A 663 17.79 8.04 23.03
CA HIS A 663 17.83 8.29 21.58
C HIS A 663 16.50 8.07 20.87
N ILE A 664 16.41 8.60 19.66
CA ILE A 664 15.36 8.23 18.71
C ILE A 664 15.83 7.03 17.88
N GLU A 665 15.18 5.90 18.09
CA GLU A 665 15.53 4.61 17.48
C GLU A 665 14.85 4.41 16.12
N GLY A 666 13.71 5.05 15.95
CA GLY A 666 12.87 4.91 14.77
C GLY A 666 12.06 6.18 14.56
N PHE A 667 11.98 6.67 13.33
CA PHE A 667 11.17 7.84 13.01
C PHE A 667 10.38 7.64 11.72
N GLY A 668 9.10 7.92 11.79
CA GLY A 668 8.22 7.98 10.65
C GLY A 668 7.30 9.19 10.67
N ALA A 669 6.73 9.48 9.50
CA ALA A 669 5.85 10.62 9.30
C ALA A 669 4.70 10.27 8.35
N SER A 670 3.54 10.88 8.59
CA SER A 670 2.40 10.82 7.69
C SER A 670 2.22 12.18 7.02
N LEU A 671 2.13 12.19 5.70
CA LEU A 671 1.92 13.39 4.92
C LEU A 671 0.50 13.41 4.38
N VAL A 672 -0.15 14.57 4.48
CA VAL A 672 -1.46 14.86 3.92
C VAL A 672 -1.38 15.96 2.88
N LYS A 673 -2.32 15.96 1.94
CA LYS A 673 -2.66 17.12 1.11
C LYS A 673 -4.10 17.49 1.37
N THR A 674 -4.44 18.77 1.24
CA THR A 674 -5.84 19.19 1.27
C THR A 674 -6.43 19.03 -0.13
N GLU A 675 -7.56 18.36 -0.23
CA GLU A 675 -8.35 18.30 -1.46
C GLU A 675 -9.78 18.76 -1.18
N SER A 676 -10.51 19.06 -2.25
CA SER A 676 -11.94 19.30 -2.17
C SER A 676 -12.71 18.05 -2.54
N VAL A 677 -13.77 17.79 -1.78
CA VAL A 677 -14.79 16.78 -2.09
C VAL A 677 -15.87 17.39 -2.95
#